data_AF-A0A9P8B940-F1
#
_entry.id   AF-A0A9P8B940-F1
#
_cell.length_a   1.000
_cell.length_b   1.000
_cell.length_c   1.000
_cell.angle_alpha   90.00
_cell.angle_beta   90.00
_cell.angle_gamma   90.00
#
_symmetry.space_group_name_H-M   'P 1'
#
loop_
_entity.id
_entity.type
_entity.pdbx_description
1 polymer ?
#
loop_
_entity_poly.entity_id
_entity_poly.type
_entity_poly.pdbx_seq_one_letter_code
_entity_poly.pdbx_strand_id
1 'polypeptide(L)'
;MASRRLGAVFHFTRDEQARNKGSILALARQLARWADQRLRSSIASAIESARKEGLDIAQMTPENQFQQLIEEPMRSLDGASPALVVILDALDECEEAYAKTLLRLFGGLFDKLPNNVKLFITSRGELQLQQCYNSEPLKSQLETHFLADEKIEQMEEDISVYFKQELPALVGHLVTNPLDWPGKEKRRALVSKTQGLFICATTVARMLADPNMLDPETQLEGILSSNDAIRLDDVYGQILDRACPTSSHNNLLALFRNVLGAPAVVRVPINIHTLASLLSPDGVEDPREGTDEQRSEHERFANRIRVSVLCMQAVLIVPDVGTPQAQDANPIRFIHSSFIDYLTDESRCKPRFLLDLSRQHEQLAIGCLRRMRNLERNMRNLDPSLLNSEVEDLEERIRENISPGLQYACAHMPEHVSQTPAESAEVESLVREFARVRLMNWLEGLSLMGRVHEAVRMALLIESWLKASLHLLASPSSSNTVPFVHTADDHCSSTTGPIPGSPAIPQSVDLGKRAKIGRFFHKLGTLAHVPSSTIMASTVARVPSQAALTVASLPATTTPQIGGVDDGIFHDLQRFILTFMEPIVMSSLHIYSSALVLMPSKTGLSCHYGQSSEDGLKVVRGRAEDWSQTLWTATKHCEVVSCVAASPDGTTIVSGSHDSTLQLWDSKIGAAIGKAMEGHTSSINYIAVSPDGTNIISGSHDNTLTVGFQDWGSHWEGYGGSHQPSQLYCSVS
;
A
#
# COMPACT_ATOMS: atom_id res chain seq x y z
N MET A 1 -30.52 17.25 21.54
CA MET A 1 -29.73 18.36 20.96
C MET A 1 -28.41 17.76 20.50
N ALA A 2 -28.04 17.90 19.23
CA ALA A 2 -26.73 17.48 18.71
C ALA A 2 -26.04 18.72 18.15
N SER A 3 -24.85 19.05 18.68
CA SER A 3 -24.12 20.25 18.27
C SER A 3 -23.56 20.11 16.85
N ARG A 4 -23.66 21.18 16.08
CA ARG A 4 -23.30 21.23 14.66
C ARG A 4 -21.80 20.99 14.48
N ARG A 5 -21.40 19.86 13.89
CA ARG A 5 -20.05 19.71 13.33
C ARG A 5 -20.03 20.41 11.98
N LEU A 6 -19.11 21.35 11.77
CA LEU A 6 -18.99 22.15 10.54
C LEU A 6 -17.57 21.98 10.00
N GLY A 7 -17.24 20.76 9.58
CA GLY A 7 -15.87 20.40 9.21
C GLY A 7 -15.65 18.91 9.04
N ALA A 8 -14.40 18.55 8.76
CA ALA A 8 -13.93 17.18 8.65
C ALA A 8 -12.53 17.05 9.27
N VAL A 9 -12.23 15.91 9.88
CA VAL A 9 -10.91 15.62 10.48
C VAL A 9 -10.42 14.27 10.00
N PHE A 10 -9.14 14.20 9.64
CA PHE A 10 -8.45 12.94 9.42
C PHE A 10 -7.16 12.93 10.23
N HIS A 11 -7.04 11.93 11.11
CA HIS A 11 -5.83 11.63 11.86
C HIS A 11 -5.06 10.54 11.10
N PHE A 12 -3.83 10.84 10.71
CA PHE A 12 -2.91 9.90 10.08
C PHE A 12 -2.19 9.09 11.14
N THR A 13 -1.90 7.82 10.84
CA THR A 13 -1.22 6.91 11.76
C THR A 13 -0.23 6.04 11.00
N ARG A 14 1.00 5.87 11.50
CA ARG A 14 2.03 5.10 10.78
C ARG A 14 1.60 3.65 10.51
N ASP A 15 0.90 3.04 11.46
CA ASP A 15 0.43 1.64 11.46
C ASP A 15 -0.68 1.32 10.42
N GLU A 16 -1.31 2.33 9.80
CA GLU A 16 -2.49 2.14 8.93
C GLU A 16 -2.35 2.86 7.58
N GLN A 17 -1.23 2.69 6.87
CA GLN A 17 -0.97 3.38 5.58
C GLN A 17 -2.06 3.17 4.51
N ALA A 18 -2.74 2.01 4.49
CA ALA A 18 -3.88 1.80 3.59
C ALA A 18 -5.06 2.73 3.92
N ARG A 19 -5.34 2.95 5.21
CA ARG A 19 -6.34 3.92 5.68
C ARG A 19 -5.91 5.35 5.39
N ASN A 20 -4.62 5.68 5.58
CA ASN A 20 -4.06 7.00 5.25
C ASN A 20 -4.33 7.36 3.78
N LYS A 21 -4.14 6.42 2.85
CA LYS A 21 -4.45 6.62 1.42
C LYS A 21 -5.95 6.82 1.14
N GLY A 22 -6.84 6.36 2.01
CA GLY A 22 -8.27 6.64 2.00
C GLY A 22 -8.70 7.96 2.68
N SER A 23 -7.76 8.83 3.07
CA SER A 23 -8.06 10.06 3.82
C SER A 23 -9.06 10.98 3.11
N ILE A 24 -8.95 11.14 1.79
CA ILE A 24 -9.82 11.98 0.97
C ILE A 24 -11.28 11.50 1.03
N LEU A 25 -11.51 10.20 0.82
CA LEU A 25 -12.84 9.57 0.94
C LEU A 25 -13.41 9.77 2.35
N ALA A 26 -12.57 9.64 3.39
CA ALA A 26 -12.97 9.81 4.78
C ALA A 26 -13.30 11.28 5.14
N LEU A 27 -12.59 12.25 4.57
CA LEU A 27 -12.89 13.68 4.69
C LEU A 27 -14.19 14.02 3.96
N ALA A 28 -14.33 13.64 2.69
CA ALA A 28 -15.54 13.87 1.90
C ALA A 28 -16.80 13.29 2.56
N ARG A 29 -16.72 12.07 3.10
CA ARG A 29 -17.82 11.45 3.87
C ARG A 29 -18.21 12.27 5.11
N GLN A 30 -17.24 12.87 5.79
CA GLN A 30 -17.51 13.75 6.95
C GLN A 30 -18.11 15.08 6.52
N LEU A 31 -17.59 15.70 5.46
CA LEU A 31 -18.14 16.92 4.87
C LEU A 31 -19.60 16.70 4.46
N ALA A 32 -19.89 15.66 3.68
CA ALA A 32 -21.27 15.31 3.29
C ALA A 32 -22.18 15.01 4.50
N ARG A 33 -21.66 14.39 5.56
CA ARG A 33 -22.46 14.09 6.75
C ARG A 33 -22.78 15.34 7.58
N TRP A 34 -21.81 16.23 7.77
CA TRP A 34 -21.86 17.26 8.81
C TRP A 34 -22.00 18.70 8.31
N ALA A 35 -21.45 19.03 7.14
CA ALA A 35 -21.52 20.36 6.57
C ALA A 35 -22.91 20.71 5.99
N ASP A 36 -22.99 21.83 5.29
CA ASP A 36 -24.24 22.34 4.72
C ASP A 36 -24.86 21.40 3.66
N GLN A 37 -26.19 21.51 3.51
CA GLN A 37 -26.97 20.74 2.55
C GLN A 37 -26.48 20.91 1.10
N ARG A 38 -25.97 22.09 0.71
CA ARG A 38 -25.40 22.30 -0.63
C ARG A 38 -24.18 21.41 -0.88
N LEU A 39 -23.23 21.41 0.06
CA LEU A 39 -22.02 20.58 -0.04
C LEU A 39 -22.37 19.08 -0.06
N ARG A 40 -23.31 18.65 0.79
CA ARG A 40 -23.86 17.28 0.78
C ARG A 40 -24.45 16.91 -0.58
N SER A 41 -25.31 17.77 -1.14
CA SER A 41 -25.92 17.53 -2.45
C SER A 41 -24.90 17.51 -3.59
N SER A 42 -23.86 18.35 -3.52
CA SER A 42 -22.79 18.36 -4.52
C SER A 42 -21.93 17.08 -4.47
N ILE A 43 -21.53 16.62 -3.27
CA ILE A 43 -20.80 15.35 -3.10
C ILE A 43 -21.66 14.16 -3.55
N ALA A 44 -22.96 14.15 -3.22
CA ALA A 44 -23.88 13.11 -3.67
C ALA A 44 -24.02 13.10 -5.20
N SER A 45 -24.11 14.28 -5.84
CA SER A 45 -24.17 14.42 -7.29
C SER A 45 -22.89 13.91 -7.98
N ALA A 46 -21.72 14.16 -7.41
CA ALA A 46 -20.45 13.64 -7.94
C ALA A 46 -20.42 12.10 -7.90
N ILE A 47 -20.80 11.49 -6.77
CA ILE A 47 -20.90 10.03 -6.61
C ILE A 47 -21.94 9.43 -7.56
N GLU A 48 -23.10 10.06 -7.70
CA GLU A 48 -24.14 9.62 -8.64
C GLU A 48 -23.70 9.72 -10.11
N SER A 49 -22.94 10.76 -10.48
CA SER A 49 -22.38 10.90 -11.83
C SER A 49 -21.41 9.75 -12.09
N ALA A 50 -20.38 9.60 -11.25
CA ALA A 50 -19.37 8.55 -11.41
C ALA A 50 -20.01 7.16 -11.50
N ARG A 51 -21.02 6.86 -10.68
CA ARG A 51 -21.76 5.59 -10.73
C ARG A 51 -22.54 5.38 -12.03
N LYS A 52 -23.18 6.43 -12.58
CA LYS A 52 -23.85 6.37 -13.90
C LYS A 52 -22.87 6.12 -15.05
N GLU A 53 -21.60 6.45 -14.83
CA GLU A 53 -20.50 6.38 -15.79
C GLU A 53 -19.62 5.12 -15.60
N GLY A 54 -20.02 4.19 -14.72
CA GLY A 54 -19.31 2.93 -14.46
C GLY A 54 -18.02 3.08 -13.67
N LEU A 55 -17.81 4.23 -13.00
CA LEU A 55 -16.59 4.54 -12.27
C LEU A 55 -16.78 4.31 -10.75
N ASP A 56 -15.78 3.70 -10.12
CA ASP A 56 -15.61 3.71 -8.68
C ASP A 56 -14.60 4.80 -8.28
N ILE A 57 -15.07 5.85 -7.62
CA ILE A 57 -14.21 6.95 -7.13
C ILE A 57 -13.17 6.42 -6.14
N ALA A 58 -13.47 5.37 -5.37
CA ALA A 58 -12.53 4.82 -4.40
C ALA A 58 -11.27 4.19 -5.04
N GLN A 59 -11.33 3.83 -6.33
CA GLN A 59 -10.22 3.28 -7.10
C GLN A 59 -9.47 4.34 -7.94
N MET A 60 -9.91 5.60 -7.93
CA MET A 60 -9.24 6.68 -8.65
C MET A 60 -7.96 7.14 -7.94
N THR A 61 -7.09 7.84 -8.66
CA THR A 61 -5.90 8.49 -8.05
C THR A 61 -6.31 9.52 -6.99
N PRO A 62 -5.45 9.83 -6.00
CA PRO A 62 -5.74 10.82 -4.96
C PRO A 62 -6.18 12.18 -5.52
N GLU A 63 -5.57 12.62 -6.62
CA GLU A 63 -5.90 13.85 -7.34
C GLU A 63 -7.37 13.85 -7.80
N ASN A 64 -7.80 12.78 -8.47
CA ASN A 64 -9.15 12.62 -8.99
C ASN A 64 -10.19 12.47 -7.86
N GLN A 65 -9.85 11.74 -6.78
CA GLN A 65 -10.67 11.67 -5.58
C GLN A 65 -10.87 13.05 -4.96
N PHE A 66 -9.79 13.83 -4.84
CA PHE A 66 -9.81 15.17 -4.25
C PHE A 66 -10.62 16.15 -5.10
N GLN A 67 -10.41 16.12 -6.43
CA GLN A 67 -11.11 16.96 -7.38
C GLN A 67 -12.64 16.78 -7.29
N GLN A 68 -13.13 15.54 -7.41
CA GLN A 68 -14.58 15.25 -7.45
C GLN A 68 -15.27 15.33 -6.08
N LEU A 69 -14.56 15.02 -4.98
CA LEU A 69 -15.18 14.90 -3.66
C LEU A 69 -14.88 16.06 -2.69
N ILE A 70 -13.87 16.88 -3.00
CA ILE A 70 -13.45 18.03 -2.16
C ILE A 70 -13.46 19.32 -2.98
N GLU A 71 -12.64 19.46 -4.03
CA GLU A 71 -12.50 20.73 -4.76
C GLU A 71 -13.81 21.19 -5.41
N GLU A 72 -14.40 20.38 -6.29
CA GLU A 72 -15.64 20.73 -6.99
C GLU A 72 -16.82 20.97 -6.03
N PRO A 73 -17.08 20.10 -5.03
CA PRO A 73 -18.10 20.37 -4.04
C PRO A 73 -17.85 21.66 -3.24
N MET A 74 -16.60 21.96 -2.86
CA MET A 74 -16.30 23.19 -2.13
C MET A 74 -16.45 24.46 -2.96
N ARG A 75 -16.31 24.41 -4.29
CA ARG A 75 -16.66 25.53 -5.19
C ARG A 75 -18.16 25.90 -5.15
N SER A 76 -19.03 25.04 -4.63
CA SER A 76 -20.46 25.37 -4.40
C SER A 76 -20.72 26.22 -3.15
N LEU A 77 -19.68 26.47 -2.33
CA LEU A 77 -19.75 27.32 -1.15
C LEU A 77 -19.64 28.79 -1.53
N ASP A 78 -20.35 29.63 -0.79
CA ASP A 78 -20.36 31.08 -0.93
C ASP A 78 -19.99 31.78 0.40
N GLY A 79 -19.87 33.10 0.38
CA GLY A 79 -19.63 33.90 1.60
C GLY A 79 -20.77 33.87 2.62
N ALA A 80 -21.94 33.30 2.29
CA ALA A 80 -23.06 33.09 3.20
C ALA A 80 -23.06 31.68 3.84
N SER A 81 -22.18 30.79 3.37
CA SER A 81 -22.05 29.42 3.86
C SER A 81 -21.41 29.39 5.27
N PRO A 82 -21.72 28.37 6.10
CA PRO A 82 -21.16 28.27 7.44
C PRO A 82 -19.64 28.08 7.38
N ALA A 83 -18.93 28.61 8.39
CA ALA A 83 -17.49 28.40 8.52
C ALA A 83 -17.14 26.91 8.61
N LEU A 84 -16.18 26.48 7.81
CA LEU A 84 -15.78 25.09 7.63
C LEU A 84 -14.31 24.92 8.02
N VAL A 85 -14.01 23.92 8.84
CA VAL A 85 -12.63 23.57 9.19
C VAL A 85 -12.30 22.15 8.70
N VAL A 86 -11.23 22.02 7.92
CA VAL A 86 -10.61 20.74 7.56
C VAL A 86 -9.37 20.56 8.44
N ILE A 87 -9.24 19.40 9.08
CA ILE A 87 -8.12 19.08 9.96
C ILE A 87 -7.36 17.87 9.40
N LEU A 88 -6.08 18.07 9.12
CA LEU A 88 -5.10 17.02 8.79
C LEU A 88 -4.18 16.84 9.99
N ASP A 89 -4.44 15.82 10.80
CA ASP A 89 -3.76 15.62 12.07
C ASP A 89 -2.68 14.53 11.95
N ALA A 90 -1.48 14.81 12.45
CA ALA A 90 -0.27 13.99 12.39
C ALA A 90 0.19 13.65 10.95
N LEU A 91 0.23 14.63 10.04
CA LEU A 91 0.49 14.40 8.61
C LEU A 91 1.83 13.69 8.29
N ASP A 92 2.85 13.82 9.16
CA ASP A 92 4.12 13.09 9.08
C ASP A 92 4.02 11.59 9.40
N GLU A 93 2.87 11.11 9.85
CA GLU A 93 2.60 9.68 10.04
C GLU A 93 2.09 8.98 8.77
N CYS A 94 1.96 9.68 7.64
CA CYS A 94 1.69 9.07 6.34
C CYS A 94 2.91 9.04 5.41
N GLU A 95 2.87 8.16 4.41
CA GLU A 95 3.93 8.02 3.39
C GLU A 95 4.31 9.38 2.77
N GLU A 96 5.59 9.73 2.79
CA GLU A 96 6.10 11.07 2.41
C GLU A 96 5.59 11.56 1.05
N ALA A 97 5.57 10.68 0.04
CA ALA A 97 5.05 11.00 -1.28
C ALA A 97 3.56 11.38 -1.24
N TYR A 98 2.76 10.69 -0.42
CA TYR A 98 1.33 10.97 -0.26
C TYR A 98 1.08 12.24 0.58
N ALA A 99 1.89 12.48 1.62
CA ALA A 99 1.87 13.74 2.38
C ALA A 99 2.10 14.94 1.45
N LYS A 100 3.13 14.86 0.59
CA LYS A 100 3.45 15.87 -0.43
C LYS A 100 2.30 16.07 -1.42
N THR A 101 1.68 14.99 -1.89
CA THR A 101 0.49 15.06 -2.75
C THR A 101 -0.68 15.79 -2.08
N LEU A 102 -1.00 15.46 -0.82
CA LEU A 102 -2.08 16.15 -0.08
C LEU A 102 -1.78 17.64 0.10
N LEU A 103 -0.55 18.01 0.47
CA LEU A 103 -0.15 19.41 0.60
C LEU A 103 -0.31 20.16 -0.72
N ARG A 104 0.16 19.58 -1.84
CA ARG A 104 -0.01 20.14 -3.19
C ARG A 104 -1.49 20.39 -3.53
N LEU A 105 -2.34 19.39 -3.29
CA LEU A 105 -3.78 19.45 -3.59
C LEU A 105 -4.51 20.51 -2.76
N PHE A 106 -4.25 20.57 -1.45
CA PHE A 106 -4.84 21.60 -0.60
C PHE A 106 -4.29 23.00 -0.90
N GLY A 107 -2.98 23.15 -1.15
CA GLY A 107 -2.39 24.45 -1.55
C GLY A 107 -2.98 25.00 -2.85
N GLY A 108 -3.27 24.13 -3.82
CA GLY A 108 -3.97 24.50 -5.05
C GLY A 108 -5.47 24.80 -4.89
N LEU A 109 -6.04 24.63 -3.69
CA LEU A 109 -7.46 24.82 -3.40
C LEU A 109 -7.76 26.16 -2.71
N PHE A 110 -6.97 26.59 -1.73
CA PHE A 110 -7.37 27.72 -0.87
C PHE A 110 -7.50 29.07 -1.57
N ASP A 111 -6.69 29.37 -2.58
CA ASP A 111 -6.87 30.59 -3.41
C ASP A 111 -8.22 30.65 -4.14
N LYS A 112 -8.89 29.50 -4.31
CA LYS A 112 -10.18 29.36 -5.00
C LYS A 112 -11.38 29.32 -4.06
N LEU A 113 -11.17 29.28 -2.74
CA LEU A 113 -12.24 29.09 -1.75
C LEU A 113 -12.64 30.40 -1.06
N PRO A 114 -13.90 30.51 -0.60
CA PRO A 114 -14.32 31.60 0.25
C PRO A 114 -13.62 31.56 1.63
N ASN A 115 -13.31 32.74 2.18
CA ASN A 115 -12.57 32.95 3.43
C ASN A 115 -13.17 32.30 4.71
N ASN A 116 -14.35 31.67 4.60
CA ASN A 116 -15.00 30.91 5.65
C ASN A 116 -14.51 29.44 5.72
N VAL A 117 -13.71 28.96 4.76
CA VAL A 117 -13.06 27.64 4.83
C VAL A 117 -11.63 27.78 5.34
N LYS A 118 -11.23 26.93 6.29
CA LYS A 118 -9.87 26.89 6.87
C LYS A 118 -9.29 25.48 6.88
N LEU A 119 -7.99 25.38 6.63
CA LEU A 119 -7.20 24.19 6.91
C LEU A 119 -6.49 24.33 8.26
N PHE A 120 -6.38 23.24 9.00
CA PHE A 120 -5.46 23.09 10.11
C PHE A 120 -4.64 21.82 9.88
N ILE A 121 -3.32 21.94 9.93
CA ILE A 121 -2.40 20.81 9.78
C ILE A 121 -1.59 20.70 11.07
N THR A 122 -1.48 19.50 11.63
CA THR A 122 -0.45 19.17 12.61
C THR A 122 0.56 18.23 11.96
N SER A 123 1.84 18.49 12.16
CA SER A 123 2.91 17.54 11.86
C SER A 123 4.12 17.82 12.75
N ARG A 124 5.00 16.84 12.89
CA ARG A 124 6.37 17.08 13.37
C ARG A 124 7.14 17.95 12.37
N GLY A 125 8.18 18.60 12.87
CA GLY A 125 9.06 19.49 12.11
C GLY A 125 10.07 18.75 11.22
N GLU A 126 9.66 17.70 10.51
CA GLU A 126 10.53 16.92 9.63
C GLU A 126 10.97 17.76 8.41
N LEU A 127 12.27 17.72 8.08
CA LEU A 127 12.90 18.57 7.07
C LEU A 127 12.21 18.45 5.69
N GLN A 128 11.75 17.26 5.34
CA GLN A 128 11.10 16.88 4.10
C GLN A 128 9.74 17.58 3.93
N LEU A 129 8.96 17.70 5.00
CA LEU A 129 7.69 18.44 5.00
C LEU A 129 7.90 19.95 5.15
N GLN A 130 8.92 20.37 5.91
CA GLN A 130 9.30 21.78 6.02
C GLN A 130 9.61 22.40 4.65
N GLN A 131 10.23 21.67 3.72
CA GLN A 131 10.43 22.16 2.34
C GLN A 131 9.10 22.46 1.63
N CYS A 132 8.07 21.64 1.85
CA CYS A 132 6.76 21.78 1.24
C CYS A 132 5.98 22.96 1.84
N TYR A 133 5.99 23.10 3.17
CA TYR A 133 5.40 24.26 3.87
C TYR A 133 6.05 25.60 3.45
N ASN A 134 7.34 25.57 3.08
CA ASN A 134 8.09 26.74 2.61
C ASN A 134 8.05 26.96 1.08
N SER A 135 7.26 26.17 0.34
CA SER A 135 7.07 26.31 -1.12
C SER A 135 5.73 26.94 -1.47
N GLU A 136 5.68 27.71 -2.57
CA GLU A 136 4.40 28.23 -3.09
C GLU A 136 3.55 27.11 -3.73
N PRO A 137 2.21 27.18 -3.64
CA PRO A 137 1.40 28.27 -3.08
C PRO A 137 1.21 28.20 -1.55
N LEU A 138 1.59 27.10 -0.90
CA LEU A 138 1.35 26.88 0.54
C LEU A 138 2.00 27.96 1.42
N LYS A 139 3.22 28.39 1.07
CA LYS A 139 3.99 29.37 1.85
C LYS A 139 3.27 30.69 2.05
N SER A 140 2.55 31.19 1.05
CA SER A 140 1.79 32.44 1.14
C SER A 140 0.40 32.26 1.80
N GLN A 141 -0.09 31.02 1.92
CA GLN A 141 -1.38 30.66 2.49
C GLN A 141 -1.32 30.17 3.95
N LEU A 142 -0.20 29.60 4.39
CA LEU A 142 -0.04 28.97 5.70
C LEU A 142 0.53 29.91 6.77
N GLU A 143 -0.11 29.94 7.93
CA GLU A 143 0.45 30.49 9.17
C GLU A 143 1.06 29.35 9.99
N THR A 144 2.40 29.27 10.05
CA THR A 144 3.10 28.21 10.80
C THR A 144 3.31 28.61 12.26
N HIS A 145 2.69 27.88 13.18
CA HIS A 145 2.93 28.01 14.62
C HIS A 145 3.80 26.85 15.12
N PHE A 146 5.00 27.16 15.61
CA PHE A 146 5.84 26.18 16.30
C PHE A 146 5.42 26.05 17.76
N LEU A 147 5.08 24.84 18.19
CA LEU A 147 4.91 24.48 19.60
C LEU A 147 6.30 24.29 20.24
N ALA A 148 7.03 25.40 20.41
CA ALA A 148 8.36 25.45 20.98
C ALA A 148 8.35 25.54 22.53
N ASP A 149 9.52 25.30 23.13
CA ASP A 149 9.77 25.24 24.59
C ASP A 149 9.52 26.55 25.36
N GLU A 150 9.10 27.63 24.70
CA GLU A 150 8.87 28.96 25.30
C GLU A 150 7.71 29.00 26.34
N LYS A 151 7.07 27.86 26.62
CA LYS A 151 5.94 27.72 27.55
C LYS A 151 6.04 26.53 28.52
N ILE A 152 7.25 26.06 28.83
CA ILE A 152 7.45 24.95 29.79
C ILE A 152 6.67 25.15 31.10
N GLU A 153 6.65 26.36 31.68
CA GLU A 153 5.88 26.63 32.91
C GLU A 153 4.37 26.35 32.76
N GLN A 154 3.77 26.71 31.62
CA GLN A 154 2.37 26.44 31.34
C GLN A 154 2.12 24.94 31.09
N MET A 155 3.03 24.28 30.38
CA MET A 155 2.97 22.82 30.14
C MET A 155 3.11 22.04 31.45
N GLU A 156 3.97 22.48 32.37
CA GLU A 156 4.11 21.90 33.70
C GLU A 156 2.85 22.11 34.56
N GLU A 157 2.18 23.26 34.47
CA GLU A 157 0.88 23.47 35.12
C GLU A 157 -0.19 22.50 34.57
N ASP A 158 -0.29 22.35 33.24
CA ASP A 158 -1.21 21.42 32.59
C ASP A 158 -0.89 19.95 32.95
N ILE A 159 0.39 19.55 33.00
CA ILE A 159 0.83 18.21 33.46
C ILE A 159 0.50 18.01 34.94
N SER A 160 0.60 19.04 35.78
CA SER A 160 0.22 18.99 37.20
C SER A 160 -1.28 18.75 37.38
N VAL A 161 -2.11 19.36 36.52
CA VAL A 161 -3.56 19.09 36.46
C VAL A 161 -3.84 17.67 35.99
N TYR A 162 -3.19 17.21 34.91
CA TYR A 162 -3.27 15.84 34.41
C TYR A 162 -2.93 14.81 35.50
N PHE A 163 -1.76 14.92 36.15
CA PHE A 163 -1.35 14.02 37.23
C PHE A 163 -2.23 14.10 38.49
N LYS A 164 -2.97 15.19 38.69
CA LYS A 164 -3.93 15.31 39.79
C LYS A 164 -5.26 14.60 39.49
N GLN A 165 -5.64 14.49 38.22
CA GLN A 165 -6.90 13.87 37.79
C GLN A 165 -6.72 12.39 37.40
N GLU A 166 -5.73 12.10 36.57
CA GLU A 166 -5.58 10.78 35.93
C GLU A 166 -4.81 9.77 36.78
N LEU A 167 -3.77 10.16 37.54
CA LEU A 167 -3.05 9.19 38.39
C LEU A 167 -3.98 8.49 39.39
N PRO A 168 -4.84 9.19 40.18
CA PRO A 168 -5.79 8.53 41.08
C PRO A 168 -6.72 7.52 40.41
N ALA A 169 -7.12 7.78 39.15
CA ALA A 169 -7.97 6.89 38.38
C ALA A 169 -7.20 5.65 37.89
N LEU A 170 -5.98 5.85 37.38
CA LEU A 170 -5.11 4.80 36.84
C LEU A 170 -4.59 3.87 37.95
N VAL A 171 -3.96 4.42 39.00
CA VAL A 171 -3.39 3.61 40.11
C VAL A 171 -4.42 3.24 41.18
N GLY A 172 -5.71 3.58 41.00
CA GLY A 172 -6.78 3.41 41.99
C GLY A 172 -6.97 2.00 42.52
N HIS A 173 -6.51 0.99 41.78
CA HIS A 173 -6.58 -0.43 42.12
C HIS A 173 -5.29 -0.99 42.75
N LEU A 174 -4.21 -0.20 42.81
CA LEU A 174 -2.87 -0.62 43.25
C LEU A 174 -2.41 0.04 44.57
N VAL A 175 -2.96 1.20 44.94
CA VAL A 175 -2.57 1.96 46.15
C VAL A 175 -3.72 2.16 47.13
N THR A 176 -3.37 2.25 48.42
CA THR A 176 -4.31 2.27 49.55
C THR A 176 -5.05 3.59 49.76
N ASN A 177 -4.53 4.71 49.25
CA ASN A 177 -5.18 6.02 49.32
C ASN A 177 -5.03 6.79 47.97
N PRO A 178 -5.75 6.37 46.92
CA PRO A 178 -5.48 6.84 45.57
C PRO A 178 -5.84 8.32 45.33
N LEU A 179 -6.83 8.87 46.06
CA LEU A 179 -7.31 10.24 45.84
C LEU A 179 -6.29 11.34 46.17
N ASP A 180 -5.36 11.09 47.10
CA ASP A 180 -4.28 12.03 47.42
C ASP A 180 -2.94 11.62 46.77
N TRP A 181 -2.78 10.35 46.41
CA TRP A 181 -1.53 9.80 45.86
C TRP A 181 -1.01 10.59 44.63
N PRO A 182 0.32 10.78 44.48
CA PRO A 182 1.40 10.45 45.43
C PRO A 182 1.67 11.55 46.48
N GLY A 183 0.70 12.43 46.74
CA GLY A 183 0.86 13.63 47.55
C GLY A 183 1.41 14.82 46.75
N LYS A 184 1.14 16.04 47.24
CA LYS A 184 1.46 17.30 46.53
C LYS A 184 2.93 17.46 46.17
N GLU A 185 3.83 17.08 47.08
CA GLU A 185 5.28 17.29 46.94
C GLU A 185 5.90 16.29 45.93
N LYS A 186 5.62 14.98 46.05
CA LYS A 186 6.06 13.98 45.06
C LYS A 186 5.50 14.30 43.67
N ARG A 187 4.24 14.77 43.57
CA ARG A 187 3.63 15.22 42.30
C ARG A 187 4.36 16.41 41.69
N ARG A 188 4.72 17.45 42.47
CA ARG A 188 5.48 18.61 41.95
C ARG A 188 6.86 18.21 41.45
N ALA A 189 7.56 17.34 42.19
CA ALA A 189 8.85 16.81 41.76
C ALA A 189 8.75 15.99 40.46
N LEU A 190 7.69 15.19 40.31
CA LEU A 190 7.42 14.43 39.10
C LEU A 190 7.13 15.34 37.89
N VAL A 191 6.31 16.38 38.07
CA VAL A 191 6.03 17.41 37.03
C VAL A 191 7.33 18.03 36.51
N SER A 192 8.13 18.61 37.40
CA SER A 192 9.38 19.30 37.02
C SER A 192 10.37 18.38 36.32
N LYS A 193 10.39 17.09 36.69
CA LYS A 193 11.20 16.07 36.03
C LYS A 193 10.76 15.73 34.60
N THR A 194 9.52 16.00 34.20
CA THR A 194 9.04 15.77 32.82
C THR A 194 9.39 16.92 31.86
N GLN A 195 9.87 18.07 32.35
CA GLN A 195 10.27 19.24 31.55
C GLN A 195 9.20 19.68 30.52
N GLY A 196 7.92 19.68 30.92
CA GLY A 196 6.81 20.04 30.03
C GLY A 196 6.41 18.97 28.99
N LEU A 197 7.11 17.84 28.91
CA LEU A 197 6.87 16.83 27.87
C LEU A 197 5.69 15.91 28.24
N PHE A 198 4.50 16.25 27.74
CA PHE A 198 3.24 15.55 28.05
C PHE A 198 3.29 14.03 27.77
N ILE A 199 3.93 13.60 26.67
CA ILE A 199 4.08 12.18 26.36
C ILE A 199 4.92 11.45 27.43
N CYS A 200 5.96 12.08 27.97
CA CYS A 200 6.73 11.52 29.08
C CYS A 200 5.86 11.39 30.34
N ALA A 201 5.11 12.43 30.68
CA ALA A 201 4.16 12.38 31.79
C ALA A 201 3.12 11.25 31.62
N THR A 202 2.55 11.09 30.43
CA THR A 202 1.57 10.03 30.12
C THR A 202 2.19 8.63 30.17
N THR A 203 3.37 8.41 29.59
CA THR A 203 4.05 7.11 29.64
C THR A 203 4.45 6.75 31.08
N VAL A 204 4.95 7.71 31.87
CA VAL A 204 5.26 7.48 33.30
C VAL A 204 3.99 7.17 34.08
N ALA A 205 2.88 7.90 33.88
CA ALA A 205 1.61 7.62 34.54
C ALA A 205 1.09 6.20 34.25
N ARG A 206 1.18 5.74 33.00
CA ARG A 206 0.80 4.37 32.62
C ARG A 206 1.77 3.33 33.17
N MET A 207 3.08 3.61 33.19
CA MET A 207 4.09 2.70 33.75
C MET A 207 3.89 2.49 35.25
N LEU A 208 3.49 3.53 35.98
CA LEU A 208 3.11 3.48 37.41
C LEU A 208 1.77 2.77 37.67
N ALA A 209 0.98 2.52 36.62
CA ALA A 209 -0.34 1.89 36.70
C ALA A 209 -0.39 0.48 36.09
N ASP A 210 0.72 -0.02 35.53
CA ASP A 210 0.81 -1.37 34.98
C ASP A 210 0.97 -2.38 36.13
N PRO A 211 0.01 -3.30 36.39
CA PRO A 211 0.10 -4.25 37.50
C PRO A 211 1.23 -5.28 37.34
N ASN A 212 1.88 -5.34 36.18
CA ASN A 212 2.97 -6.26 35.86
C ASN A 212 4.36 -5.62 36.03
N MET A 213 4.39 -4.34 36.43
CA MET A 213 5.60 -3.61 36.81
C MET A 213 5.98 -3.86 38.28
N LEU A 214 6.91 -3.05 38.81
CA LEU A 214 7.12 -2.91 40.26
C LEU A 214 5.91 -2.17 40.89
N ASP A 215 5.79 -2.20 42.21
CA ASP A 215 4.76 -1.44 42.90
C ASP A 215 4.90 0.08 42.64
N PRO A 216 3.78 0.83 42.56
CA PRO A 216 3.81 2.24 42.15
C PRO A 216 4.66 3.12 43.07
N GLU A 217 4.75 2.78 44.36
CA GLU A 217 5.54 3.55 45.34
C GLU A 217 7.04 3.37 45.08
N THR A 218 7.53 2.12 44.96
CA THR A 218 8.94 1.83 44.66
C THR A 218 9.36 2.37 43.29
N GLN A 219 8.50 2.30 42.27
CA GLN A 219 8.78 2.92 40.98
C GLN A 219 8.90 4.44 41.08
N LEU A 220 7.96 5.08 41.75
CA LEU A 220 7.98 6.53 41.93
C LEU A 220 9.20 6.98 42.72
N GLU A 221 9.56 6.27 43.78
CA GLU A 221 10.78 6.55 44.55
C GLU A 221 12.05 6.35 43.70
N GLY A 222 12.10 5.33 42.86
CA GLY A 222 13.16 5.16 41.86
C GLY A 222 13.29 6.37 40.93
N ILE A 223 12.19 6.81 40.32
CA ILE A 223 12.14 7.98 39.42
C ILE A 223 12.55 9.29 40.14
N LEU A 224 12.10 9.47 41.38
CA LEU A 224 12.40 10.64 42.19
C LEU A 224 13.79 10.63 42.82
N SER A 225 14.47 9.48 42.89
CA SER A 225 15.80 9.34 43.52
C SER A 225 16.95 9.94 42.71
N SER A 226 16.81 10.01 41.37
CA SER A 226 17.75 10.75 40.51
C SER A 226 17.51 12.26 40.63
N ASN A 227 18.54 13.08 40.46
CA ASN A 227 18.39 14.53 40.30
C ASN A 227 18.09 14.95 38.85
N ASP A 228 18.30 14.07 37.87
CA ASP A 228 18.19 14.39 36.46
C ASP A 228 16.72 14.44 35.97
N ALA A 229 16.51 15.12 34.85
CA ALA A 229 15.23 15.09 34.14
C ALA A 229 14.93 13.69 33.57
N ILE A 230 13.65 13.33 33.49
CA ILE A 230 13.21 12.08 32.89
C ILE A 230 13.24 12.24 31.37
N ARG A 231 14.26 11.67 30.73
CA ARG A 231 14.26 11.54 29.27
C ARG A 231 13.28 10.43 28.89
N LEU A 232 12.45 10.69 27.88
CA LEU A 232 11.49 9.70 27.37
C LEU A 232 12.17 8.37 26.98
N ASP A 233 13.34 8.46 26.37
CA ASP A 233 14.20 7.33 25.98
C ASP A 233 14.67 6.48 27.17
N ASP A 234 14.86 7.07 28.35
CA ASP A 234 15.22 6.33 29.58
C ASP A 234 14.02 5.58 30.17
N VAL A 235 12.80 6.13 30.03
CA VAL A 235 11.56 5.46 30.43
C VAL A 235 11.30 4.25 29.52
N TYR A 236 11.44 4.44 28.20
CA TYR A 236 11.39 3.35 27.23
C TYR A 236 12.43 2.28 27.52
N GLY A 237 13.68 2.68 27.80
CA GLY A 237 14.75 1.77 28.19
C GLY A 237 14.47 0.98 29.48
N GLN A 238 13.76 1.56 30.46
CA GLN A 238 13.35 0.88 31.69
C GLN A 238 12.22 -0.12 31.46
N ILE A 239 11.22 0.24 30.67
CA ILE A 239 10.11 -0.65 30.30
C ILE A 239 10.65 -1.90 29.58
N LEU A 240 11.56 -1.70 28.62
CA LEU A 240 12.18 -2.78 27.86
C LEU A 240 13.08 -3.69 28.72
N ASP A 241 13.90 -3.11 29.61
CA ASP A 241 14.72 -3.90 30.56
C ASP A 241 13.85 -4.74 31.50
N ARG A 242 12.65 -4.26 31.86
CA ARG A 242 11.71 -4.99 32.72
C ARG A 242 10.97 -6.10 31.97
N ALA A 243 10.53 -5.83 30.75
CA ALA A 243 9.85 -6.80 29.90
C ALA A 243 10.80 -7.90 29.39
N CYS A 244 12.07 -7.58 29.13
CA CYS A 244 13.10 -8.53 28.70
C CYS A 244 14.45 -8.29 29.40
N PRO A 245 14.62 -8.80 30.64
CA PRO A 245 15.85 -8.65 31.42
C PRO A 245 17.12 -9.12 30.71
N THR A 246 18.28 -8.63 31.15
CA THR A 246 19.59 -9.01 30.58
C THR A 246 19.91 -10.50 30.74
N SER A 247 19.36 -11.15 31.77
CA SER A 247 19.41 -12.60 32.00
C SER A 247 18.56 -13.43 31.03
N SER A 248 17.70 -12.82 30.21
CA SER A 248 16.88 -13.52 29.22
C SER A 248 17.74 -14.15 28.12
N HIS A 249 17.53 -15.45 27.90
CA HIS A 249 18.14 -16.24 26.84
C HIS A 249 17.98 -15.60 25.45
N ASN A 250 18.97 -15.76 24.57
CA ASN A 250 18.99 -15.16 23.22
C ASN A 250 17.72 -15.46 22.40
N ASN A 251 17.16 -16.68 22.51
CA ASN A 251 15.94 -17.06 21.80
C ASN A 251 14.70 -16.28 22.29
N LEU A 252 14.66 -15.86 23.55
CA LEU A 252 13.59 -15.01 24.08
C LEU A 252 13.77 -13.57 23.62
N LEU A 253 15.01 -13.06 23.55
CA LEU A 253 15.28 -11.74 22.99
C LEU A 253 14.93 -11.66 21.50
N ALA A 254 15.24 -12.70 20.71
CA ALA A 254 14.86 -12.78 19.30
C ALA A 254 13.34 -12.77 19.13
N LEU A 255 12.62 -13.61 19.90
CA LEU A 255 11.15 -13.59 19.89
C LEU A 255 10.59 -12.20 20.29
N PHE A 256 11.14 -11.59 21.34
CA PHE A 256 10.73 -10.27 21.83
C PHE A 256 10.92 -9.18 20.77
N ARG A 257 12.06 -9.17 20.06
CA ARG A 257 12.31 -8.27 18.93
C ARG A 257 11.31 -8.50 17.80
N ASN A 258 11.02 -9.75 17.43
CA ASN A 258 10.05 -10.06 16.38
C ASN A 258 8.61 -9.65 16.77
N VAL A 259 8.24 -9.81 18.04
CA VAL A 259 6.93 -9.42 18.58
C VAL A 259 6.74 -7.90 18.62
N LEU A 260 7.79 -7.13 18.92
CA LEU A 260 7.77 -5.66 18.81
C LEU A 260 7.87 -5.19 17.36
N GLY A 261 8.69 -5.85 16.55
CA GLY A 261 8.98 -5.45 15.19
C GLY A 261 7.84 -5.71 14.21
N ALA A 262 7.06 -6.77 14.39
CA ALA A 262 5.94 -7.06 13.49
C ALA A 262 4.87 -5.93 13.48
N PRO A 263 4.33 -5.44 14.61
CA PRO A 263 3.47 -4.25 14.63
C PRO A 263 4.06 -3.01 13.95
N ALA A 264 5.39 -2.86 13.89
CA ALA A 264 6.04 -1.70 13.28
C ALA A 264 6.12 -1.77 11.75
N VAL A 265 5.88 -2.94 11.13
CA VAL A 265 5.97 -3.15 9.67
C VAL A 265 4.69 -3.69 9.02
N VAL A 266 3.69 -4.11 9.80
CA VAL A 266 2.38 -4.51 9.25
C VAL A 266 1.58 -3.31 8.74
N ARG A 267 0.79 -3.51 7.68
CA ARG A 267 -0.11 -2.48 7.13
C ARG A 267 -1.52 -2.48 7.72
N VAL A 268 -1.84 -3.56 8.45
CA VAL A 268 -3.11 -3.79 9.12
C VAL A 268 -2.77 -4.31 10.51
N PRO A 269 -3.25 -3.68 11.60
CA PRO A 269 -2.92 -4.11 12.96
C PRO A 269 -3.36 -5.55 13.24
N ILE A 270 -2.42 -6.37 13.74
CA ILE A 270 -2.57 -7.82 13.92
C ILE A 270 -2.79 -8.19 15.40
N ASN A 271 -3.63 -9.20 15.64
CA ASN A 271 -3.85 -9.76 16.98
C ASN A 271 -2.79 -10.82 17.35
N ILE A 272 -2.76 -11.22 18.63
CA ILE A 272 -1.77 -12.16 19.18
C ILE A 272 -1.78 -13.51 18.42
N HIS A 273 -2.94 -14.02 18.02
CA HIS A 273 -3.03 -15.32 17.33
C HIS A 273 -2.56 -15.24 15.88
N THR A 274 -2.85 -14.14 15.19
CA THR A 274 -2.33 -13.86 13.83
C THR A 274 -0.81 -13.72 13.89
N LEU A 275 -0.29 -12.97 14.86
CA LEU A 275 1.16 -12.82 15.09
C LEU A 275 1.83 -14.16 15.49
N ALA A 276 1.19 -14.95 16.35
CA ALA A 276 1.64 -16.30 16.71
C ALA A 276 1.69 -17.20 15.48
N SER A 277 0.67 -17.14 14.62
CA SER A 277 0.63 -17.87 13.35
C SER A 277 1.83 -17.48 12.48
N LEU A 278 2.09 -16.18 12.26
CA LEU A 278 3.17 -15.72 11.39
C LEU A 278 4.58 -15.95 11.97
N LEU A 279 4.79 -15.84 13.29
CA LEU A 279 6.11 -15.98 13.93
C LEU A 279 6.44 -17.40 14.43
N SER A 280 5.54 -18.36 14.28
CA SER A 280 5.79 -19.73 14.76
C SER A 280 6.89 -20.44 13.96
N PRO A 281 7.69 -21.31 14.61
CA PRO A 281 8.60 -22.22 13.90
C PRO A 281 7.82 -23.22 13.04
N ASP A 282 8.50 -23.85 12.07
CA ASP A 282 7.90 -24.86 11.18
C ASP A 282 7.22 -25.99 11.98
N GLY A 283 6.02 -26.39 11.53
CA GLY A 283 5.23 -27.50 12.09
C GLY A 283 4.05 -27.06 12.99
N VAL A 284 4.09 -25.86 13.57
CA VAL A 284 2.96 -25.32 14.35
C VAL A 284 1.91 -24.77 13.38
N GLU A 285 0.85 -25.52 13.12
CA GLU A 285 -0.24 -25.10 12.22
C GLU A 285 -1.20 -24.10 12.89
N ASP A 286 -2.07 -23.46 12.10
CA ASP A 286 -3.13 -22.63 12.68
C ASP A 286 -4.06 -23.54 13.51
N PRO A 287 -4.58 -23.09 14.67
CA PRO A 287 -5.47 -23.89 15.50
C PRO A 287 -6.77 -24.31 14.79
N ARG A 288 -7.10 -23.78 13.60
CA ARG A 288 -8.23 -24.23 12.74
C ARG A 288 -7.83 -25.23 11.65
N GLU A 289 -6.54 -25.47 11.46
CA GLU A 289 -5.96 -26.28 10.39
C GLU A 289 -5.28 -27.55 10.93
N GLY A 290 -4.66 -27.48 12.11
CA GLY A 290 -3.93 -28.60 12.73
C GLY A 290 -4.71 -29.48 13.71
N THR A 291 -4.06 -30.55 14.14
CA THR A 291 -4.48 -31.47 15.22
C THR A 291 -4.61 -30.79 16.59
N ASP A 292 -5.26 -31.46 17.55
CA ASP A 292 -5.38 -30.97 18.94
C ASP A 292 -4.01 -30.68 19.59
N GLU A 293 -2.97 -31.44 19.22
CA GLU A 293 -1.59 -31.20 19.68
C GLU A 293 -1.03 -29.90 19.12
N GLN A 294 -1.15 -29.67 17.80
CA GLN A 294 -0.71 -28.43 17.15
C GLN A 294 -1.49 -27.20 17.64
N ARG A 295 -2.80 -27.33 17.88
CA ARG A 295 -3.62 -26.30 18.53
C ARG A 295 -3.10 -25.97 19.93
N SER A 296 -2.70 -26.97 20.71
CA SER A 296 -2.08 -26.77 22.03
C SER A 296 -0.72 -26.05 21.94
N GLU A 297 0.10 -26.37 20.93
CA GLU A 297 1.38 -25.71 20.70
C GLU A 297 1.24 -24.26 20.24
N HIS A 298 0.30 -23.98 19.33
CA HIS A 298 -0.04 -22.61 18.94
C HIS A 298 -0.49 -21.78 20.14
N GLU A 299 -1.38 -22.32 20.99
CA GLU A 299 -1.83 -21.61 22.19
C GLU A 299 -0.68 -21.36 23.18
N ARG A 300 0.24 -22.31 23.35
CA ARG A 300 1.46 -22.10 24.15
C ARG A 300 2.35 -20.99 23.57
N PHE A 301 2.45 -20.89 22.24
CA PHE A 301 3.25 -19.84 21.59
C PHE A 301 2.55 -18.47 21.67
N ALA A 302 1.24 -18.40 21.44
CA ALA A 302 0.43 -17.21 21.65
C ALA A 302 0.54 -16.68 23.10
N ASN A 303 0.51 -17.58 24.10
CA ASN A 303 0.74 -17.20 25.50
C ASN A 303 2.18 -16.71 25.77
N ARG A 304 3.20 -17.25 25.11
CA ARG A 304 4.57 -16.71 25.19
C ARG A 304 4.66 -15.28 24.64
N ILE A 305 3.98 -15.00 23.53
CA ILE A 305 3.87 -13.65 22.97
C ILE A 305 3.14 -12.73 23.95
N ARG A 306 1.97 -13.14 24.46
CA ARG A 306 1.15 -12.42 25.45
C ARG A 306 1.97 -12.05 26.69
N VAL A 307 2.72 -13.00 27.26
CA VAL A 307 3.63 -12.75 28.41
C VAL A 307 4.77 -11.80 28.03
N SER A 308 5.34 -11.89 26.83
CA SER A 308 6.45 -11.03 26.41
C SER A 308 6.07 -9.54 26.26
N VAL A 309 4.79 -9.23 26.04
CA VAL A 309 4.27 -7.85 25.95
C VAL A 309 3.55 -7.37 27.22
N LEU A 310 3.41 -8.23 28.22
CA LEU A 310 2.53 -8.00 29.37
C LEU A 310 2.92 -6.77 30.20
N CYS A 311 4.23 -6.51 30.36
CA CYS A 311 4.78 -5.36 31.08
C CYS A 311 5.00 -4.14 30.16
N MET A 312 4.31 -4.05 29.01
CA MET A 312 4.48 -2.95 28.05
C MET A 312 3.22 -2.10 27.86
N GLN A 313 2.26 -2.16 28.79
CA GLN A 313 0.97 -1.44 28.69
C GLN A 313 1.13 0.09 28.66
N ALA A 314 2.29 0.59 29.10
CA ALA A 314 2.66 2.01 29.01
C ALA A 314 3.01 2.50 27.59
N VAL A 315 3.32 1.59 26.66
CA VAL A 315 3.76 1.89 25.28
C VAL A 315 3.06 1.07 24.19
N LEU A 316 2.42 -0.04 24.57
CA LEU A 316 1.60 -0.90 23.71
C LEU A 316 0.16 -0.97 24.20
N ILE A 317 -0.79 -0.97 23.28
CA ILE A 317 -2.13 -1.48 23.52
C ILE A 317 -2.05 -3.00 23.37
N VAL A 318 -2.21 -3.71 24.49
CA VAL A 318 -2.29 -5.17 24.55
C VAL A 318 -3.73 -5.55 24.94
N PRO A 319 -4.35 -6.57 24.31
CA PRO A 319 -5.66 -7.06 24.71
C PRO A 319 -5.68 -7.50 26.19
N ASP A 320 -6.66 -7.01 26.95
CA ASP A 320 -6.83 -7.32 28.37
C ASP A 320 -7.19 -8.81 28.60
N VAL A 321 -6.90 -9.32 29.79
CA VAL A 321 -7.00 -10.74 30.17
C VAL A 321 -8.44 -11.19 30.50
N GLY A 322 -9.45 -10.38 30.16
CA GLY A 322 -10.88 -10.66 30.38
C GLY A 322 -11.54 -11.44 29.23
N THR A 323 -12.51 -12.32 29.55
CA THR A 323 -13.37 -13.15 28.65
C THR A 323 -12.79 -13.60 27.28
N PRO A 324 -12.52 -14.90 27.04
CA PRO A 324 -11.82 -15.42 25.85
C PRO A 324 -12.25 -14.83 24.49
N GLN A 325 -13.56 -14.67 24.25
CA GLN A 325 -14.10 -14.23 22.96
C GLN A 325 -13.78 -12.76 22.61
N ALA A 326 -13.30 -11.94 23.56
CA ALA A 326 -12.84 -10.57 23.33
C ALA A 326 -11.30 -10.45 23.29
N GLN A 327 -10.56 -11.47 23.75
CA GLN A 327 -9.10 -11.47 23.84
C GLN A 327 -8.45 -11.56 22.45
N ASP A 328 -9.06 -12.35 21.58
CA ASP A 328 -8.41 -12.80 20.33
C ASP A 328 -8.63 -11.85 19.15
N ALA A 329 -9.61 -10.95 19.24
CA ALA A 329 -9.96 -10.01 18.18
C ALA A 329 -9.12 -8.73 18.20
N ASN A 330 -8.65 -8.30 19.37
CA ASN A 330 -7.99 -7.01 19.52
C ASN A 330 -6.52 -7.05 19.02
N PRO A 331 -6.09 -6.08 18.21
CA PRO A 331 -4.73 -6.04 17.69
C PRO A 331 -3.73 -5.48 18.71
N ILE A 332 -2.47 -5.92 18.62
CA ILE A 332 -1.35 -5.24 19.26
C ILE A 332 -1.08 -3.95 18.46
N ARG A 333 -0.98 -2.82 19.16
CA ARG A 333 -0.69 -1.51 18.55
C ARG A 333 0.28 -0.72 19.42
N PHE A 334 1.07 0.15 18.81
CA PHE A 334 1.82 1.15 19.56
C PHE A 334 0.87 2.25 20.07
N ILE A 335 1.15 2.76 21.26
CA ILE A 335 0.42 3.91 21.83
C ILE A 335 0.85 5.21 21.15
N HIS A 336 2.11 5.31 20.71
CA HIS A 336 2.65 6.49 20.04
C HIS A 336 3.87 6.12 19.17
N SER A 337 3.99 6.77 18.01
CA SER A 337 5.04 6.55 17.00
C SER A 337 6.46 6.77 17.52
N SER A 338 6.65 7.67 18.50
CA SER A 338 7.97 7.93 19.13
C SER A 338 8.63 6.73 19.79
N PHE A 339 7.87 5.69 20.17
CA PHE A 339 8.45 4.44 20.68
C PHE A 339 8.98 3.56 19.55
N ILE A 340 8.35 3.60 18.37
CA ILE A 340 8.90 2.99 17.14
C ILE A 340 10.19 3.73 16.77
N ASP A 341 10.17 5.07 16.73
CA ASP A 341 11.35 5.89 16.46
C ASP A 341 12.51 5.57 17.42
N TYR A 342 12.20 5.39 18.72
CA TYR A 342 13.18 4.96 19.72
C TYR A 342 13.75 3.58 19.40
N LEU A 343 12.92 2.61 18.97
CA LEU A 343 13.36 1.24 18.68
C LEU A 343 14.15 1.12 17.37
N THR A 344 14.02 2.07 16.43
CA THR A 344 14.71 2.03 15.13
C THR A 344 15.95 2.93 15.03
N ASP A 345 16.17 3.83 15.99
CA ASP A 345 17.29 4.79 15.99
C ASP A 345 18.48 4.25 16.81
N GLU A 346 19.60 3.97 16.14
CA GLU A 346 20.83 3.46 16.77
C GLU A 346 21.44 4.41 17.81
N SER A 347 21.18 5.73 17.71
CA SER A 347 21.71 6.74 18.63
C SER A 347 20.89 6.86 19.92
N ARG A 348 19.66 6.34 19.92
CA ARG A 348 18.71 6.42 21.04
C ARG A 348 18.44 5.07 21.68
N CYS A 349 18.28 4.02 20.87
CA CYS A 349 17.96 2.68 21.36
C CYS A 349 19.15 2.05 22.10
N LYS A 350 18.87 1.28 23.15
CA LYS A 350 19.83 0.28 23.64
C LYS A 350 20.07 -0.76 22.52
N PRO A 351 21.32 -1.10 22.13
CA PRO A 351 21.58 -2.06 21.04
C PRO A 351 20.97 -3.45 21.24
N ARG A 352 20.61 -3.82 22.48
CA ARG A 352 19.88 -5.06 22.79
C ARG A 352 18.43 -5.05 22.25
N PHE A 353 17.78 -3.90 22.13
CA PHE A 353 16.39 -3.77 21.69
C PHE A 353 16.19 -3.16 20.30
N LEU A 354 17.27 -2.64 19.70
CA LEU A 354 17.27 -2.07 18.35
C LEU A 354 16.61 -3.02 17.33
N LEU A 355 15.69 -2.47 16.53
CA LEU A 355 14.94 -3.15 15.48
C LEU A 355 15.48 -2.79 14.10
N ASP A 356 15.89 -3.82 13.37
CA ASP A 356 16.16 -3.77 11.93
C ASP A 356 14.84 -4.10 11.21
N LEU A 357 14.19 -3.09 10.61
CA LEU A 357 12.89 -3.22 9.95
C LEU A 357 12.96 -4.15 8.73
N SER A 358 14.07 -4.16 7.99
CA SER A 358 14.27 -5.05 6.85
C SER A 358 14.26 -6.51 7.27
N ARG A 359 14.86 -6.84 8.43
CA ARG A 359 14.73 -8.17 9.05
C ARG A 359 13.32 -8.46 9.56
N GLN A 360 12.54 -7.46 10.00
CA GLN A 360 11.14 -7.70 10.38
C GLN A 360 10.29 -8.08 9.15
N HIS A 361 10.52 -7.41 8.02
CA HIS A 361 9.92 -7.80 6.74
C HIS A 361 10.35 -9.21 6.33
N GLU A 362 11.64 -9.56 6.45
CA GLU A 362 12.15 -10.91 6.17
C GLU A 362 11.45 -12.00 7.02
N GLN A 363 11.37 -11.81 8.34
CA GLN A 363 10.72 -12.78 9.24
C GLN A 363 9.23 -12.95 8.94
N LEU A 364 8.52 -11.86 8.63
CA LEU A 364 7.12 -11.93 8.23
C LEU A 364 6.93 -12.53 6.83
N ALA A 365 7.83 -12.29 5.88
CA ALA A 365 7.81 -12.92 4.56
C ALA A 365 7.94 -14.45 4.68
N ILE A 366 8.93 -14.92 5.46
CA ILE A 366 9.13 -16.33 5.81
C ILE A 366 7.86 -16.91 6.44
N GLY A 367 7.31 -16.23 7.46
CA GLY A 367 6.08 -16.63 8.14
C GLY A 367 4.88 -16.78 7.20
N CYS A 368 4.66 -15.79 6.33
CA CYS A 368 3.56 -15.81 5.37
C CYS A 368 3.74 -16.94 4.34
N LEU A 369 4.94 -17.12 3.78
CA LEU A 369 5.24 -18.17 2.81
C LEU A 369 5.06 -19.57 3.40
N ARG A 370 5.50 -19.78 4.65
CA ARG A 370 5.28 -21.04 5.39
C ARG A 370 3.78 -21.29 5.62
N ARG A 371 2.99 -20.28 6.00
CA ARG A 371 1.52 -20.42 6.14
C ARG A 371 0.83 -20.79 4.84
N MET A 372 1.25 -20.21 3.72
CA MET A 372 0.67 -20.51 2.42
C MET A 372 0.99 -21.91 1.89
N ARG A 373 1.87 -22.69 2.53
CA ARG A 373 1.99 -24.13 2.27
C ARG A 373 0.67 -24.88 2.51
N ASN A 374 -0.20 -24.36 3.38
CA ASN A 374 -1.51 -24.94 3.71
C ASN A 374 -2.62 -24.55 2.71
N LEU A 375 -2.33 -23.76 1.67
CA LEU A 375 -3.30 -23.46 0.62
C LEU A 375 -3.63 -24.73 -0.19
N GLU A 376 -4.87 -25.20 -0.05
CA GLU A 376 -5.43 -26.30 -0.82
C GLU A 376 -6.11 -25.79 -2.10
N ARG A 377 -6.50 -26.69 -3.01
CA ARG A 377 -7.27 -26.35 -4.22
C ARG A 377 -8.75 -26.50 -3.92
N ASN A 378 -9.58 -25.60 -4.44
CA ASN A 378 -11.00 -25.53 -4.13
C ASN A 378 -11.23 -25.46 -2.62
N MET A 379 -10.74 -24.39 -1.98
CA MET A 379 -10.56 -24.16 -0.52
C MET A 379 -11.68 -24.78 0.36
N ARG A 380 -11.55 -26.09 0.60
CA ARG A 380 -12.53 -27.01 1.20
C ARG A 380 -13.95 -26.99 0.58
N ASN A 381 -14.04 -27.38 -0.69
CA ASN A 381 -15.27 -27.73 -1.44
C ASN A 381 -16.28 -26.58 -1.62
N LEU A 382 -15.92 -25.57 -2.41
CA LEU A 382 -16.91 -24.75 -3.12
C LEU A 382 -17.43 -25.52 -4.35
N ASP A 383 -18.68 -25.26 -4.72
CA ASP A 383 -19.31 -25.92 -5.87
C ASP A 383 -18.84 -25.24 -7.17
N PRO A 384 -18.23 -25.96 -8.13
CA PRO A 384 -17.76 -25.38 -9.40
C PRO A 384 -18.87 -24.85 -10.31
N SER A 385 -20.15 -25.09 -9.99
CA SER A 385 -21.30 -24.61 -10.77
C SER A 385 -21.85 -23.25 -10.33
N LEU A 386 -21.39 -22.68 -9.21
CA LEU A 386 -21.91 -21.42 -8.65
C LEU A 386 -20.95 -20.24 -8.87
N LEU A 387 -21.52 -19.05 -9.05
CA LEU A 387 -20.79 -17.80 -8.89
C LEU A 387 -20.45 -17.55 -7.42
N ASN A 388 -19.36 -16.83 -7.14
CA ASN A 388 -19.00 -16.40 -5.79
C ASN A 388 -20.19 -15.65 -5.11
N SER A 389 -20.97 -14.89 -5.88
CA SER A 389 -22.16 -14.17 -5.40
C SER A 389 -23.40 -15.04 -5.13
N GLU A 390 -23.41 -16.30 -5.55
CA GLU A 390 -24.54 -17.24 -5.43
C GLU A 390 -24.36 -18.24 -4.28
N VAL A 391 -23.20 -18.23 -3.62
CA VAL A 391 -22.92 -19.07 -2.44
C VAL A 391 -23.42 -18.35 -1.19
N GLU A 392 -24.60 -18.74 -0.70
CA GLU A 392 -25.34 -18.09 0.40
C GLU A 392 -24.52 -17.94 1.70
N ASP A 393 -23.54 -18.82 1.93
CA ASP A 393 -22.70 -18.92 3.13
C ASP A 393 -21.21 -18.59 2.88
N LEU A 394 -20.87 -17.90 1.78
CA LEU A 394 -19.47 -17.68 1.38
C LEU A 394 -18.62 -16.98 2.44
N GLU A 395 -19.14 -15.94 3.10
CA GLU A 395 -18.41 -15.24 4.18
C GLU A 395 -18.14 -16.13 5.40
N GLU A 396 -19.02 -17.09 5.67
CA GLU A 396 -18.86 -18.07 6.75
C GLU A 396 -17.81 -19.11 6.36
N ARG A 397 -17.90 -19.67 5.14
CA ARG A 397 -16.88 -20.58 4.60
C ARG A 397 -15.50 -19.95 4.53
N ILE A 398 -15.36 -18.69 4.12
CA ILE A 398 -14.07 -17.97 4.14
C ILE A 398 -13.53 -17.87 5.57
N ARG A 399 -14.41 -17.58 6.55
CA ARG A 399 -14.04 -17.45 7.96
C ARG A 399 -13.67 -18.79 8.62
N GLU A 400 -14.26 -19.89 8.16
CA GLU A 400 -13.98 -21.25 8.63
C GLU A 400 -12.76 -21.87 7.96
N ASN A 401 -12.58 -21.66 6.64
CA ASN A 401 -11.57 -22.33 5.82
C ASN A 401 -10.30 -21.50 5.56
N ILE A 402 -10.34 -20.17 5.74
CA ILE A 402 -9.17 -19.29 5.60
C ILE A 402 -8.93 -18.60 6.95
N SER A 403 -7.95 -19.10 7.71
CA SER A 403 -7.61 -18.53 9.02
C SER A 403 -7.17 -17.05 8.92
N PRO A 404 -7.31 -16.22 9.96
CA PRO A 404 -6.84 -14.82 9.94
C PRO A 404 -5.34 -14.69 9.59
N GLY A 405 -4.52 -15.64 10.04
CA GLY A 405 -3.11 -15.73 9.66
C GLY A 405 -2.91 -16.00 8.17
N LEU A 406 -3.69 -16.91 7.58
CA LEU A 406 -3.64 -17.23 6.16
C LEU A 406 -4.21 -16.11 5.28
N GLN A 407 -5.28 -15.43 5.71
CA GLN A 407 -5.80 -14.23 5.07
C GLN A 407 -4.74 -13.12 5.01
N TYR A 408 -4.08 -12.83 6.15
CA TYR A 408 -2.96 -11.89 6.20
C TYR A 408 -1.81 -12.31 5.27
N ALA A 409 -1.41 -13.60 5.30
CA ALA A 409 -0.33 -14.11 4.47
C ALA A 409 -0.60 -13.94 2.97
N CYS A 410 -1.79 -14.32 2.50
CA CYS A 410 -2.19 -14.14 1.10
C CYS A 410 -2.24 -12.66 0.71
N ALA A 411 -2.65 -11.79 1.64
CA ALA A 411 -2.86 -10.37 1.45
C ALA A 411 -1.58 -9.50 1.47
N HIS A 412 -0.52 -9.94 2.15
CA HIS A 412 0.61 -9.07 2.52
C HIS A 412 1.99 -9.71 2.37
N MET A 413 2.10 -11.01 2.06
CA MET A 413 3.39 -11.63 1.70
C MET A 413 4.16 -10.85 0.61
N PRO A 414 3.53 -10.39 -0.49
CA PRO A 414 4.24 -9.74 -1.59
C PRO A 414 4.89 -8.42 -1.18
N GLU A 415 4.24 -7.65 -0.30
CA GLU A 415 4.85 -6.48 0.35
C GLU A 415 6.06 -6.88 1.20
N HIS A 416 5.93 -7.85 2.11
CA HIS A 416 7.03 -8.25 2.98
C HIS A 416 8.23 -8.80 2.20
N VAL A 417 8.00 -9.59 1.14
CA VAL A 417 9.06 -10.01 0.20
C VAL A 417 9.72 -8.79 -0.45
N SER A 418 8.95 -7.84 -0.99
CA SER A 418 9.52 -6.66 -1.68
C SER A 418 10.40 -5.76 -0.80
N GLN A 419 10.21 -5.80 0.52
CA GLN A 419 10.99 -5.04 1.52
C GLN A 419 12.07 -5.89 2.20
N THR A 420 12.16 -7.18 1.88
CA THR A 420 13.22 -8.07 2.38
C THR A 420 14.53 -7.76 1.63
N PRO A 421 15.71 -7.81 2.28
CA PRO A 421 16.98 -7.71 1.59
C PRO A 421 17.09 -8.73 0.44
N ALA A 422 17.46 -8.28 -0.76
CA ALA A 422 17.51 -9.13 -1.95
C ALA A 422 18.57 -10.28 -1.87
N GLU A 423 19.40 -10.29 -0.83
CA GLU A 423 20.38 -11.34 -0.53
C GLU A 423 19.78 -12.50 0.30
N SER A 424 18.52 -12.42 0.72
CA SER A 424 17.87 -13.44 1.58
C SER A 424 17.59 -14.74 0.81
N ALA A 425 18.54 -15.66 0.86
CA ALA A 425 18.45 -16.97 0.23
C ALA A 425 17.29 -17.84 0.78
N GLU A 426 16.89 -17.66 2.04
CA GLU A 426 15.72 -18.37 2.60
C GLU A 426 14.42 -17.87 1.96
N VAL A 427 14.24 -16.54 1.86
CA VAL A 427 13.05 -15.97 1.22
C VAL A 427 13.02 -16.29 -0.27
N GLU A 428 14.16 -16.24 -0.98
CA GLU A 428 14.18 -16.64 -2.41
C GLU A 428 13.77 -18.11 -2.58
N SER A 429 14.32 -19.01 -1.76
CA SER A 429 13.96 -20.44 -1.78
C SER A 429 12.46 -20.65 -1.55
N LEU A 430 11.89 -20.00 -0.53
CA LEU A 430 10.48 -20.10 -0.18
C LEU A 430 9.55 -19.47 -1.25
N VAL A 431 9.96 -18.35 -1.88
CA VAL A 431 9.23 -17.74 -2.99
C VAL A 431 9.20 -18.67 -4.22
N ARG A 432 10.33 -19.33 -4.53
CA ARG A 432 10.41 -20.31 -5.62
C ARG A 432 9.60 -21.58 -5.31
N GLU A 433 9.60 -22.07 -4.06
CA GLU A 433 8.73 -23.15 -3.60
C GLU A 433 7.24 -22.79 -3.76
N PHE A 434 6.85 -21.60 -3.28
CA PHE A 434 5.50 -21.06 -3.40
C PHE A 434 5.05 -20.94 -4.86
N ALA A 435 5.88 -20.35 -5.74
CA ALA A 435 5.60 -20.20 -7.16
C ALA A 435 5.44 -21.55 -7.88
N ARG A 436 6.13 -22.60 -7.39
CA ARG A 436 6.03 -23.98 -7.90
C ARG A 436 4.77 -24.70 -7.41
N VAL A 437 4.33 -24.48 -6.17
CA VAL A 437 3.36 -25.38 -5.52
C VAL A 437 2.00 -24.73 -5.26
N ARG A 438 1.95 -23.41 -4.98
CA ARG A 438 0.77 -22.75 -4.40
C ARG A 438 0.29 -21.50 -5.15
N LEU A 439 0.94 -21.11 -6.25
CA LEU A 439 0.65 -19.87 -6.98
C LEU A 439 -0.82 -19.75 -7.45
N MET A 440 -1.40 -20.85 -7.95
CA MET A 440 -2.82 -20.88 -8.36
C MET A 440 -3.77 -20.87 -7.17
N ASN A 441 -3.43 -21.58 -6.09
CA ASN A 441 -4.22 -21.62 -4.85
C ASN A 441 -4.26 -20.26 -4.14
N TRP A 442 -3.17 -19.50 -4.22
CA TRP A 442 -3.10 -18.12 -3.74
C TRP A 442 -4.02 -17.20 -4.55
N LEU A 443 -4.02 -17.33 -5.89
CA LEU A 443 -4.95 -16.58 -6.75
C LEU A 443 -6.40 -16.98 -6.49
N GLU A 444 -6.67 -18.26 -6.20
CA GLU A 444 -7.99 -18.74 -5.76
C GLU A 444 -8.41 -18.08 -4.43
N GLY A 445 -7.54 -18.08 -3.43
CA GLY A 445 -7.77 -17.40 -2.15
C GLY A 445 -8.01 -15.89 -2.30
N LEU A 446 -7.25 -15.21 -3.18
CA LEU A 446 -7.48 -13.80 -3.50
C LEU A 446 -8.81 -13.58 -4.24
N SER A 447 -9.25 -14.52 -5.08
CA SER A 447 -10.59 -14.49 -5.69
C SER A 447 -11.69 -14.54 -4.64
N LEU A 448 -11.63 -15.51 -3.74
CA LEU A 448 -12.61 -15.66 -2.65
C LEU A 448 -12.65 -14.45 -1.72
N MET A 449 -11.51 -13.82 -1.45
CA MET A 449 -11.44 -12.58 -0.66
C MET A 449 -11.83 -11.31 -1.44
N GLY A 450 -12.14 -11.38 -2.74
CA GLY A 450 -12.48 -10.21 -3.58
C GLY A 450 -11.28 -9.34 -4.01
N ARG A 451 -10.05 -9.86 -3.92
CA ARG A 451 -8.77 -9.12 -4.02
C ARG A 451 -7.94 -9.47 -5.26
N VAL A 452 -8.54 -10.09 -6.29
CA VAL A 452 -7.89 -10.42 -7.58
C VAL A 452 -7.21 -9.21 -8.22
N HIS A 453 -7.80 -8.02 -8.10
CA HIS A 453 -7.26 -6.77 -8.64
C HIS A 453 -5.89 -6.40 -8.03
N GLU A 454 -5.62 -6.79 -6.79
CA GLU A 454 -4.31 -6.57 -6.15
C GLU A 454 -3.25 -7.58 -6.61
N ALA A 455 -3.67 -8.77 -7.07
CA ALA A 455 -2.79 -9.88 -7.43
C ALA A 455 -1.77 -9.51 -8.52
N VAL A 456 -2.14 -8.63 -9.46
CA VAL A 456 -1.25 -8.15 -10.53
C VAL A 456 -0.10 -7.30 -9.95
N ARG A 457 -0.43 -6.35 -9.06
CA ARG A 457 0.57 -5.52 -8.36
C ARG A 457 1.46 -6.39 -7.46
N MET A 458 0.87 -7.38 -6.80
CA MET A 458 1.58 -8.33 -5.94
C MET A 458 2.57 -9.19 -6.74
N ALA A 459 2.17 -9.70 -7.90
CA ALA A 459 3.07 -10.43 -8.80
C ALA A 459 4.22 -9.56 -9.34
N LEU A 460 3.93 -8.30 -9.68
CA LEU A 460 4.95 -7.31 -10.08
C LEU A 460 5.99 -7.05 -8.98
N LEU A 461 5.56 -6.94 -7.72
CA LEU A 461 6.46 -6.76 -6.58
C LEU A 461 7.44 -7.93 -6.45
N ILE A 462 6.93 -9.17 -6.47
CA ILE A 462 7.76 -10.37 -6.35
C ILE A 462 8.71 -10.52 -7.54
N GLU A 463 8.23 -10.28 -8.77
CA GLU A 463 9.07 -10.31 -9.98
C GLU A 463 10.21 -9.28 -9.90
N SER A 464 9.92 -8.06 -9.45
CA SER A 464 10.94 -7.00 -9.30
C SER A 464 12.00 -7.36 -8.26
N TRP A 465 11.60 -8.02 -7.17
CA TRP A 465 12.49 -8.48 -6.12
C TRP A 465 13.38 -9.64 -6.56
N LEU A 466 12.82 -10.65 -7.24
CA LEU A 466 13.59 -11.77 -7.81
C LEU A 466 14.63 -11.31 -8.85
N LYS A 467 14.30 -10.31 -9.66
CA LYS A 467 15.27 -9.70 -10.59
C LYS A 467 16.42 -9.01 -9.83
N ALA A 468 16.14 -8.36 -8.71
CA ALA A 468 17.16 -7.74 -7.88
C ALA A 468 18.10 -8.78 -7.23
N SER A 469 17.57 -9.91 -6.71
CA SER A 469 18.41 -10.97 -6.12
C SER A 469 19.35 -11.59 -7.15
N LEU A 470 18.83 -11.91 -8.34
CA LEU A 470 19.61 -12.47 -9.46
C LEU A 470 20.75 -11.55 -9.92
N HIS A 471 20.52 -10.23 -9.96
CA HIS A 471 21.55 -9.27 -10.35
C HIS A 471 22.72 -9.22 -9.35
N LEU A 472 22.46 -9.33 -8.05
CA LEU A 472 23.50 -9.35 -7.01
C LEU A 472 24.35 -10.63 -7.09
N LEU A 473 23.73 -11.78 -7.36
CA LEU A 473 24.42 -13.06 -7.56
C LEU A 473 25.27 -13.08 -8.85
N ALA A 474 24.94 -12.27 -9.84
CA ALA A 474 25.65 -12.18 -11.11
C ALA A 474 26.87 -11.23 -11.09
N SER A 475 26.96 -10.32 -10.10
CA SER A 475 28.13 -9.44 -9.94
C SER A 475 29.34 -10.16 -9.33
N PRO A 476 30.51 -10.20 -9.99
CA PRO A 476 31.71 -10.78 -9.41
C PRO A 476 32.23 -9.94 -8.24
N SER A 477 32.56 -10.60 -7.13
CA SER A 477 32.99 -9.98 -5.88
C SER A 477 34.36 -9.29 -6.01
N SER A 478 34.35 -7.96 -6.20
CA SER A 478 35.52 -7.13 -5.94
C SER A 478 35.79 -7.07 -4.44
N SER A 479 36.95 -7.58 -4.04
CA SER A 479 37.46 -7.74 -2.67
C SER A 479 37.11 -6.64 -1.66
N ASN A 480 36.79 -7.10 -0.43
CA ASN A 480 36.78 -6.34 0.82
C ASN A 480 37.87 -5.24 0.92
N THR A 481 37.44 -3.98 1.02
CA THR A 481 38.13 -2.96 1.85
C THR A 481 37.08 -2.11 2.56
N VAL A 482 37.07 -2.20 3.89
CA VAL A 482 36.25 -1.35 4.76
C VAL A 482 36.77 0.10 4.68
N PRO A 483 35.93 1.11 4.47
CA PRO A 483 36.36 2.50 4.59
C PRO A 483 36.55 2.85 6.07
N PHE A 484 37.80 2.77 6.54
CA PHE A 484 38.16 3.31 7.85
C PHE A 484 38.08 4.83 7.82
N VAL A 485 37.28 5.40 8.72
CA VAL A 485 37.30 6.84 8.99
C VAL A 485 38.60 7.18 9.72
N HIS A 486 39.38 8.11 9.18
CA HIS A 486 40.31 8.89 9.98
C HIS A 486 40.32 10.36 9.53
N THR A 487 40.61 11.21 10.50
CA THR A 487 40.51 12.67 10.50
C THR A 487 41.57 13.37 9.65
N ALA A 488 41.35 14.66 9.40
CA ALA A 488 42.22 15.53 8.62
C ALA A 488 43.66 15.64 9.15
N ASP A 489 44.60 15.97 8.24
CA ASP A 489 45.50 17.10 8.42
C ASP A 489 46.18 17.53 7.09
N ASP A 490 46.07 18.82 6.81
CA ASP A 490 47.01 19.74 6.15
C ASP A 490 48.38 19.22 5.62
N HIS A 491 48.67 19.38 4.31
CA HIS A 491 49.76 20.26 3.79
C HIS A 491 49.93 20.27 2.25
N CYS A 492 50.60 21.33 1.77
CA CYS A 492 50.75 21.72 0.37
C CYS A 492 52.05 21.19 -0.29
N SER A 493 52.05 20.84 -1.59
CA SER A 493 53.05 21.31 -2.59
C SER A 493 52.96 20.67 -4.00
N SER A 494 53.41 21.46 -4.98
CA SER A 494 53.53 21.29 -6.44
C SER A 494 54.43 20.15 -6.97
N THR A 495 54.16 19.60 -8.18
CA THR A 495 54.98 19.82 -9.43
C THR A 495 54.57 19.01 -10.70
N THR A 496 54.22 19.73 -11.78
CA THR A 496 54.56 19.59 -13.24
C THR A 496 54.79 18.23 -13.98
N GLY A 497 53.82 17.86 -14.85
CA GLY A 497 53.94 17.45 -16.29
C GLY A 497 54.64 16.12 -16.72
N PRO A 498 54.60 15.70 -18.02
CA PRO A 498 53.79 16.14 -19.18
C PRO A 498 53.03 14.97 -19.93
N ILE A 499 52.26 15.30 -20.97
CA ILE A 499 51.49 14.37 -21.86
C ILE A 499 52.38 13.89 -23.05
N PRO A 500 52.13 12.72 -23.69
CA PRO A 500 51.43 12.75 -25.00
C PRO A 500 50.56 11.49 -25.34
N GLY A 501 49.60 11.64 -26.28
CA GLY A 501 49.14 10.53 -27.15
C GLY A 501 47.63 10.27 -27.25
N SER A 502 46.96 10.92 -28.22
CA SER A 502 45.61 10.53 -28.70
C SER A 502 45.68 9.94 -30.11
N PRO A 503 44.71 9.12 -30.54
CA PRO A 503 44.39 8.96 -31.95
C PRO A 503 42.98 9.44 -32.32
N ALA A 504 42.97 10.45 -33.20
CA ALA A 504 41.99 10.88 -34.21
C ALA A 504 40.51 10.42 -34.18
N ILE A 505 39.62 11.42 -34.25
CA ILE A 505 38.23 11.37 -34.74
C ILE A 505 38.21 11.79 -36.22
N PRO A 506 37.38 11.17 -37.10
CA PRO A 506 37.03 11.76 -38.39
C PRO A 506 35.75 12.63 -38.30
N GLN A 507 35.85 13.89 -38.71
CA GLN A 507 34.72 14.81 -38.87
C GLN A 507 34.19 14.89 -40.32
N SER A 508 32.94 15.37 -40.42
CA SER A 508 32.26 16.03 -41.56
C SER A 508 31.56 15.10 -42.57
N VAL A 509 30.44 15.42 -43.24
CA VAL A 509 29.61 16.65 -43.43
C VAL A 509 28.11 16.19 -43.50
N ASP A 510 27.01 16.96 -43.52
CA ASP A 510 26.71 18.40 -43.72
C ASP A 510 25.36 18.80 -43.03
N LEU A 511 25.06 20.10 -42.92
CA LEU A 511 23.77 20.65 -42.44
C LEU A 511 22.96 21.27 -43.60
N GLY A 512 21.95 20.57 -44.12
CA GLY A 512 20.94 21.24 -44.96
C GLY A 512 20.03 20.38 -45.85
N LYS A 513 18.81 20.08 -45.35
CA LYS A 513 17.51 20.39 -46.01
C LYS A 513 16.32 19.75 -45.29
N ARG A 514 15.31 20.59 -44.97
CA ARG A 514 13.99 20.17 -44.47
C ARG A 514 13.12 19.57 -45.60
N ALA A 515 12.11 18.80 -45.16
CA ALA A 515 10.84 18.48 -45.83
C ALA A 515 10.83 17.51 -47.04
N LYS A 516 10.31 16.29 -46.79
CA LYS A 516 9.14 15.69 -47.49
C LYS A 516 8.89 14.24 -47.03
N ILE A 517 7.99 14.05 -46.05
CA ILE A 517 7.18 12.81 -45.97
C ILE A 517 5.73 13.25 -46.02
N GLY A 518 5.14 13.08 -47.20
CA GLY A 518 3.75 13.43 -47.48
C GLY A 518 3.38 12.88 -48.85
N ARG A 519 2.23 12.19 -48.90
CA ARG A 519 1.67 11.40 -50.03
C ARG A 519 2.28 10.01 -50.22
N PHE A 520 1.64 9.00 -49.63
CA PHE A 520 1.43 7.70 -50.30
C PHE A 520 0.11 7.02 -49.89
N PHE A 521 -0.99 7.79 -49.86
CA PHE A 521 -2.36 7.25 -49.82
C PHE A 521 -3.22 7.90 -50.91
N HIS A 522 -3.26 7.27 -52.08
CA HIS A 522 -4.37 7.39 -53.06
C HIS A 522 -4.25 6.27 -54.10
N LYS A 523 -5.39 5.65 -54.47
CA LYS A 523 -5.54 4.38 -55.24
C LYS A 523 -5.16 3.12 -54.43
N LEU A 524 -5.95 2.05 -54.40
CA LEU A 524 -7.19 1.69 -55.11
C LEU A 524 -8.34 1.32 -54.16
N GLY A 525 -9.57 1.39 -54.65
CA GLY A 525 -10.75 0.84 -53.98
C GLY A 525 -11.45 -0.24 -54.81
N THR A 526 -12.54 -0.76 -54.24
CA THR A 526 -13.63 -1.57 -54.85
C THR A 526 -13.31 -2.97 -55.40
N LEU A 527 -13.91 -3.98 -54.75
CA LEU A 527 -14.50 -5.27 -55.22
C LEU A 527 -14.32 -6.31 -54.07
N ALA A 528 -15.29 -7.14 -53.65
CA ALA A 528 -16.72 -7.22 -53.92
C ALA A 528 -17.43 -7.99 -52.77
N HIS A 529 -18.78 -7.97 -52.73
CA HIS A 529 -19.62 -8.69 -51.76
C HIS A 529 -19.80 -10.21 -52.06
N VAL A 530 -20.48 -10.93 -51.13
CA VAL A 530 -21.25 -12.20 -51.30
C VAL A 530 -20.44 -13.53 -51.13
N PRO A 531 -20.93 -14.56 -50.38
CA PRO A 531 -21.72 -14.54 -49.14
C PRO A 531 -21.33 -15.63 -48.09
N SER A 532 -22.03 -15.66 -46.96
CA SER A 532 -22.12 -16.85 -46.11
C SER A 532 -22.98 -17.95 -46.76
N SER A 533 -22.51 -19.21 -46.72
CA SER A 533 -23.27 -20.43 -46.38
C SER A 533 -22.64 -21.68 -47.00
N THR A 534 -22.53 -22.76 -46.23
CA THR A 534 -22.96 -24.12 -46.63
C THR A 534 -22.84 -25.02 -45.40
N ILE A 535 -23.97 -25.60 -45.02
CA ILE A 535 -24.06 -26.67 -44.02
C ILE A 535 -23.57 -27.97 -44.68
N MET A 536 -22.68 -28.70 -44.02
CA MET A 536 -22.65 -30.16 -44.16
C MET A 536 -22.56 -30.83 -42.80
N ALA A 537 -23.57 -31.66 -42.53
CA ALA A 537 -23.61 -32.54 -41.38
C ALA A 537 -22.84 -33.83 -41.68
N SER A 538 -22.18 -34.39 -40.68
CA SER A 538 -21.94 -35.84 -40.65
C SER A 538 -21.92 -36.38 -39.21
N THR A 539 -22.96 -37.15 -38.91
CA THR A 539 -22.90 -38.38 -38.11
C THR A 539 -22.66 -38.25 -36.60
N VAL A 540 -23.79 -38.22 -35.90
CA VAL A 540 -23.95 -38.68 -34.52
C VAL A 540 -23.34 -40.08 -34.32
N ALA A 541 -22.50 -40.24 -33.29
CA ALA A 541 -22.30 -41.50 -32.59
C ALA A 541 -22.93 -41.37 -31.20
N ARG A 542 -23.65 -42.41 -30.74
CA ARG A 542 -24.50 -42.38 -29.53
C ARG A 542 -24.29 -43.67 -28.73
N VAL A 543 -24.56 -43.61 -27.42
CA VAL A 543 -24.74 -44.75 -26.47
C VAL A 543 -23.43 -45.37 -25.93
N PRO A 544 -23.34 -45.83 -24.66
CA PRO A 544 -24.33 -45.84 -23.57
C PRO A 544 -23.98 -45.04 -22.30
N SER A 545 -25.01 -44.88 -21.47
CA SER A 545 -24.99 -44.48 -20.06
C SER A 545 -24.66 -45.64 -19.10
N GLN A 546 -24.40 -45.29 -17.83
CA GLN A 546 -24.33 -46.14 -16.62
C GLN A 546 -23.03 -46.94 -16.38
N ALA A 547 -22.22 -46.42 -15.46
CA ALA A 547 -21.49 -47.21 -14.47
C ALA A 547 -21.42 -46.40 -13.16
N ALA A 548 -22.24 -46.77 -12.17
CA ALA A 548 -22.10 -46.25 -10.81
C ALA A 548 -21.12 -47.15 -10.06
N LEU A 549 -19.96 -46.62 -9.66
CA LEU A 549 -18.97 -47.35 -8.87
C LEU A 549 -18.33 -46.44 -7.81
N THR A 550 -18.86 -46.59 -6.59
CA THR A 550 -18.17 -46.56 -5.28
C THR A 550 -16.90 -45.71 -5.11
N VAL A 551 -16.97 -44.80 -4.14
CA VAL A 551 -15.85 -44.12 -3.48
C VAL A 551 -14.73 -45.12 -3.14
N ALA A 552 -13.56 -44.91 -3.74
CA ALA A 552 -12.30 -45.53 -3.34
C ALA A 552 -11.30 -44.41 -3.00
N SER A 553 -10.87 -44.37 -1.75
CA SER A 553 -9.80 -43.48 -1.29
C SER A 553 -8.50 -43.77 -2.04
N LEU A 554 -7.97 -42.79 -2.77
CA LEU A 554 -6.66 -42.87 -3.40
C LEU A 554 -5.59 -42.18 -2.54
N PRO A 555 -4.33 -42.67 -2.58
CA PRO A 555 -3.30 -42.28 -1.61
C PRO A 555 -2.67 -40.92 -1.92
N ALA A 556 -1.96 -40.38 -0.92
CA ALA A 556 -1.23 -39.12 -0.99
C ALA A 556 -0.41 -38.98 -2.29
N THR A 557 -0.60 -37.86 -2.96
CA THR A 557 0.02 -37.54 -4.26
C THR A 557 1.54 -37.55 -4.17
N THR A 558 2.17 -38.48 -4.87
CA THR A 558 3.60 -38.44 -5.18
C THR A 558 3.92 -37.19 -6.00
N THR A 559 4.76 -36.31 -5.46
CA THR A 559 5.23 -35.10 -6.15
C THR A 559 5.99 -35.48 -7.44
N PRO A 560 5.55 -35.06 -8.64
CA PRO A 560 6.32 -35.28 -9.85
C PRO A 560 7.57 -34.37 -9.84
N GLN A 561 8.73 -34.92 -10.23
CA GLN A 561 9.93 -34.12 -10.46
C GLN A 561 9.81 -33.34 -11.77
N ILE A 562 9.13 -32.20 -11.70
CA ILE A 562 9.03 -31.19 -12.75
C ILE A 562 10.25 -30.24 -12.64
N GLY A 563 10.69 -29.65 -13.76
CA GLY A 563 11.88 -28.80 -13.85
C GLY A 563 11.88 -27.56 -12.94
N GLY A 564 12.96 -26.78 -12.98
CA GLY A 564 13.08 -25.53 -12.24
C GLY A 564 11.98 -24.53 -12.61
N VAL A 565 11.60 -23.68 -11.66
CA VAL A 565 10.68 -22.57 -11.90
C VAL A 565 11.38 -21.55 -12.80
N ASP A 566 10.78 -21.23 -13.94
CA ASP A 566 11.23 -20.14 -14.80
C ASP A 566 11.06 -18.80 -14.07
N ASP A 567 12.09 -17.94 -14.08
CA ASP A 567 12.04 -16.60 -13.49
C ASP A 567 10.92 -15.74 -14.12
N GLY A 568 10.45 -16.09 -15.33
CA GLY A 568 9.30 -15.48 -15.99
C GLY A 568 7.91 -15.84 -15.42
N ILE A 569 7.79 -16.77 -14.46
CA ILE A 569 6.46 -17.27 -14.02
C ILE A 569 5.53 -16.19 -13.44
N PHE A 570 6.07 -15.17 -12.76
CA PHE A 570 5.30 -14.06 -12.23
C PHE A 570 4.87 -13.06 -13.31
N HIS A 571 5.63 -12.93 -14.40
CA HIS A 571 5.25 -12.15 -15.59
C HIS A 571 4.13 -12.85 -16.37
N ASP A 572 4.24 -14.17 -16.53
CA ASP A 572 3.16 -15.00 -17.09
C ASP A 572 1.88 -14.94 -16.25
N LEU A 573 2.02 -14.91 -14.92
CA LEU A 573 0.90 -14.75 -13.99
C LEU A 573 0.19 -13.40 -14.15
N GLN A 574 0.92 -12.30 -14.36
CA GLN A 574 0.31 -10.99 -14.62
C GLN A 574 -0.52 -11.04 -15.91
N ARG A 575 0.03 -11.56 -17.01
CA ARG A 575 -0.70 -11.73 -18.28
C ARG A 575 -1.92 -12.63 -18.13
N PHE A 576 -1.80 -13.71 -17.35
CA PHE A 576 -2.90 -14.61 -17.03
C PHE A 576 -4.04 -13.88 -16.28
N ILE A 577 -3.72 -13.16 -15.20
CA ILE A 577 -4.72 -12.42 -14.43
C ILE A 577 -5.37 -11.34 -15.29
N LEU A 578 -4.59 -10.55 -16.05
CA LEU A 578 -5.14 -9.50 -16.93
C LEU A 578 -6.04 -10.06 -18.04
N THR A 579 -5.74 -11.25 -18.57
CA THR A 579 -6.55 -11.89 -19.62
C THR A 579 -7.85 -12.49 -19.08
N PHE A 580 -7.84 -13.03 -17.86
CA PHE A 580 -8.95 -13.82 -17.29
C PHE A 580 -9.57 -13.19 -16.04
N MET A 581 -9.34 -11.90 -15.78
CA MET A 581 -9.73 -11.21 -14.54
C MET A 581 -11.22 -11.36 -14.22
N GLU A 582 -12.10 -11.05 -15.17
CA GLU A 582 -13.55 -11.07 -15.01
C GLU A 582 -14.07 -12.47 -14.63
N PRO A 583 -13.78 -13.56 -15.38
CA PRO A 583 -14.09 -14.92 -14.95
C PRO A 583 -13.56 -15.29 -13.56
N ILE A 584 -12.32 -14.91 -13.23
CA ILE A 584 -11.66 -15.27 -11.96
C ILE A 584 -12.30 -14.52 -10.78
N VAL A 585 -12.76 -13.28 -10.96
CA VAL A 585 -13.51 -12.52 -9.94
C VAL A 585 -14.91 -13.11 -9.75
N MET A 586 -15.56 -13.53 -10.83
CA MET A 586 -16.92 -14.10 -10.80
C MET A 586 -17.01 -15.47 -10.12
N SER A 587 -16.04 -16.36 -10.38
CA SER A 587 -15.91 -17.64 -9.65
C SER A 587 -14.44 -18.06 -9.61
N SER A 588 -13.92 -18.34 -8.41
CA SER A 588 -12.50 -18.72 -8.24
C SER A 588 -12.12 -19.98 -9.03
N LEU A 589 -13.08 -20.87 -9.26
CA LEU A 589 -12.86 -22.14 -9.95
C LEU A 589 -12.69 -21.98 -11.47
N HIS A 590 -13.03 -20.82 -12.05
CA HIS A 590 -12.69 -20.49 -13.44
C HIS A 590 -11.18 -20.49 -13.71
N ILE A 591 -10.32 -20.29 -12.69
CA ILE A 591 -8.86 -20.46 -12.78
C ILE A 591 -8.53 -21.82 -13.41
N TYR A 592 -9.15 -22.89 -12.90
CA TYR A 592 -8.86 -24.27 -13.29
C TYR A 592 -9.70 -24.77 -14.46
N SER A 593 -11.01 -24.48 -14.45
CA SER A 593 -11.95 -25.01 -15.45
C SER A 593 -11.87 -24.33 -16.82
N SER A 594 -11.33 -23.09 -16.88
CA SER A 594 -11.32 -22.29 -18.11
C SER A 594 -10.01 -21.56 -18.38
N ALA A 595 -9.50 -20.76 -17.43
CA ALA A 595 -8.36 -19.88 -17.68
C ALA A 595 -7.07 -20.67 -17.97
N LEU A 596 -6.70 -21.65 -17.13
CA LEU A 596 -5.53 -22.53 -17.36
C LEU A 596 -5.67 -23.41 -18.62
N VAL A 597 -6.90 -23.69 -19.06
CA VAL A 597 -7.18 -24.49 -20.26
C VAL A 597 -7.02 -23.64 -21.54
N LEU A 598 -7.47 -22.38 -21.49
CA LEU A 598 -7.48 -21.45 -22.63
C LEU A 598 -6.18 -20.65 -22.80
N MET A 599 -5.38 -20.47 -21.74
CA MET A 599 -4.12 -19.72 -21.80
C MET A 599 -3.10 -20.35 -22.78
N PRO A 600 -2.12 -19.59 -23.31
CA PRO A 600 -1.20 -20.10 -24.33
C PRO A 600 -0.28 -21.22 -23.82
N SER A 601 -0.10 -22.26 -24.65
CA SER A 601 0.38 -23.57 -24.20
C SER A 601 1.85 -23.64 -23.75
N LYS A 602 2.73 -22.81 -24.31
CA LYS A 602 4.19 -22.82 -24.09
C LYS A 602 4.65 -21.92 -22.95
N THR A 603 3.76 -21.09 -22.40
CA THR A 603 4.05 -20.23 -21.25
C THR A 603 4.52 -21.06 -20.06
N GLY A 604 5.40 -20.53 -19.21
CA GLY A 604 5.92 -21.25 -18.05
C GLY A 604 4.80 -21.66 -17.11
N LEU A 605 3.82 -20.76 -16.91
CA LEU A 605 2.63 -21.04 -16.11
C LEU A 605 1.74 -22.15 -16.71
N SER A 606 1.57 -22.20 -18.04
CA SER A 606 0.84 -23.31 -18.72
C SER A 606 1.59 -24.63 -18.66
N CYS A 607 2.90 -24.62 -18.93
CA CYS A 607 3.73 -25.82 -18.87
C CYS A 607 3.70 -26.46 -17.47
N HIS A 608 3.63 -25.63 -16.43
CA HIS A 608 3.67 -26.04 -15.03
C HIS A 608 2.30 -26.39 -14.44
N TYR A 609 1.28 -25.53 -14.60
CA TYR A 609 -0.07 -25.72 -14.02
C TYR A 609 -1.13 -26.23 -15.01
N GLY A 610 -0.93 -26.08 -16.32
CA GLY A 610 -1.90 -26.42 -17.36
C GLY A 610 -2.09 -27.93 -17.62
N GLN A 611 -1.32 -28.80 -16.95
CA GLN A 611 -1.50 -30.26 -17.01
C GLN A 611 -2.56 -30.79 -16.02
N SER A 612 -3.04 -29.93 -15.10
CA SER A 612 -3.81 -30.31 -13.90
C SER A 612 -5.34 -30.29 -14.08
N SER A 613 -5.86 -30.29 -15.31
CA SER A 613 -7.31 -30.25 -15.56
C SER A 613 -7.96 -31.64 -15.34
N GLU A 614 -8.38 -31.92 -14.11
CA GLU A 614 -9.11 -33.16 -13.75
C GLU A 614 -10.43 -33.31 -14.51
N ASP A 615 -11.08 -32.19 -14.87
CA ASP A 615 -12.35 -32.14 -15.61
C ASP A 615 -12.24 -32.59 -17.08
N GLY A 616 -11.04 -32.95 -17.55
CA GLY A 616 -10.81 -33.49 -18.89
C GLY A 616 -10.97 -32.51 -20.06
N LEU A 617 -11.31 -31.25 -19.79
CA LEU A 617 -11.48 -30.20 -20.82
C LEU A 617 -10.13 -29.89 -21.49
N LYS A 618 -10.05 -30.07 -22.82
CA LYS A 618 -8.83 -29.82 -23.61
C LYS A 618 -9.15 -29.05 -24.88
N VAL A 619 -8.38 -28.00 -25.15
CA VAL A 619 -8.46 -27.26 -26.41
C VAL A 619 -7.83 -28.09 -27.54
N VAL A 620 -8.66 -28.65 -28.41
CA VAL A 620 -8.21 -29.54 -29.50
C VAL A 620 -7.61 -28.76 -30.69
N ARG A 621 -8.03 -27.51 -30.91
CA ARG A 621 -7.54 -26.61 -31.97
C ARG A 621 -7.66 -25.15 -31.53
N GLY A 622 -6.79 -24.29 -32.05
CA GLY A 622 -6.87 -22.84 -31.85
C GLY A 622 -6.31 -22.32 -30.53
N ARG A 623 -5.73 -23.18 -29.68
CA ARG A 623 -4.94 -22.74 -28.52
C ARG A 623 -3.72 -21.96 -29.04
N ALA A 624 -3.51 -20.74 -28.52
CA ALA A 624 -2.29 -20.00 -28.81
C ALA A 624 -1.07 -20.77 -28.26
N GLU A 625 0.06 -20.69 -28.94
CA GLU A 625 1.30 -21.29 -28.43
C GLU A 625 1.92 -20.41 -27.34
N ASP A 626 2.12 -19.13 -27.66
CA ASP A 626 2.69 -18.12 -26.77
C ASP A 626 1.70 -16.96 -26.57
N TRP A 627 1.92 -16.12 -25.56
CA TRP A 627 1.18 -14.86 -25.43
C TRP A 627 1.38 -13.97 -26.64
N SER A 628 0.38 -13.16 -26.98
CA SER A 628 0.57 -12.04 -27.90
C SER A 628 1.68 -11.11 -27.41
N GLN A 629 2.41 -10.49 -28.35
CA GLN A 629 3.32 -9.38 -28.00
C GLN A 629 2.54 -8.23 -27.35
N THR A 630 1.29 -8.03 -27.78
CA THR A 630 0.28 -7.21 -27.10
C THR A 630 0.05 -7.73 -25.68
N LEU A 631 0.43 -6.93 -24.68
CA LEU A 631 0.26 -7.23 -23.24
C LEU A 631 -1.21 -7.16 -22.81
N TRP A 632 -1.92 -6.14 -23.30
CA TRP A 632 -3.32 -5.88 -23.06
C TRP A 632 -3.91 -5.20 -24.30
N THR A 633 -5.20 -5.43 -24.57
CA THR A 633 -5.96 -4.73 -25.63
C THR A 633 -7.16 -4.08 -24.97
N ALA A 634 -7.33 -2.78 -25.15
CA ALA A 634 -8.44 -2.06 -24.56
C ALA A 634 -9.32 -1.41 -25.64
N THR A 635 -10.62 -1.66 -25.56
CA THR A 635 -11.62 -1.30 -26.58
C THR A 635 -12.59 -0.24 -26.06
N LYS A 636 -12.07 0.87 -25.54
CA LYS A 636 -12.88 1.97 -24.98
C LYS A 636 -13.23 3.06 -25.99
N HIS A 637 -12.36 3.29 -26.98
CA HIS A 637 -12.65 4.19 -28.10
C HIS A 637 -13.68 3.57 -29.05
N CYS A 638 -14.58 4.39 -29.58
CA CYS A 638 -15.67 3.96 -30.47
C CYS A 638 -15.32 4.12 -31.97
N GLU A 639 -14.18 4.73 -32.25
CA GLU A 639 -13.67 5.09 -33.59
C GLU A 639 -12.17 4.77 -33.68
N VAL A 640 -11.54 5.10 -34.81
CA VAL A 640 -10.12 4.83 -35.05
C VAL A 640 -9.22 5.62 -34.09
N VAL A 641 -8.40 4.91 -33.30
CA VAL A 641 -7.28 5.51 -32.56
C VAL A 641 -6.22 6.00 -33.54
N SER A 642 -5.97 7.30 -33.52
CA SER A 642 -5.16 8.04 -34.51
C SER A 642 -3.76 8.39 -33.97
N CYS A 643 -3.63 8.54 -32.66
CA CYS A 643 -2.40 8.95 -32.00
C CYS A 643 -2.28 8.36 -30.60
N VAL A 644 -1.04 8.19 -30.14
CA VAL A 644 -0.70 7.68 -28.81
C VAL A 644 0.60 8.31 -28.31
N ALA A 645 0.71 8.55 -27.01
CA ALA A 645 1.92 8.99 -26.33
C ALA A 645 2.08 8.29 -24.98
N ALA A 646 3.30 8.14 -24.49
CA ALA A 646 3.60 7.60 -23.16
C ALA A 646 4.12 8.72 -22.26
N SER A 647 3.87 8.61 -20.95
CA SER A 647 4.46 9.51 -19.96
C SER A 647 5.97 9.23 -19.78
N PRO A 648 6.79 10.24 -19.40
CA PRO A 648 8.23 10.08 -19.26
C PRO A 648 8.65 9.10 -18.14
N ASP A 649 7.83 8.97 -17.10
CA ASP A 649 7.99 7.99 -16.02
C ASP A 649 7.56 6.56 -16.42
N GLY A 650 6.97 6.40 -17.61
CA GLY A 650 6.50 5.14 -18.14
C GLY A 650 5.30 4.53 -17.41
N THR A 651 4.62 5.25 -16.51
CA THR A 651 3.46 4.74 -15.75
C THR A 651 2.15 4.81 -16.52
N THR A 652 2.05 5.74 -17.47
CA THR A 652 0.80 6.14 -18.11
C THR A 652 0.94 6.17 -19.63
N ILE A 653 -0.08 5.73 -20.35
CA ILE A 653 -0.21 5.89 -21.80
C ILE A 653 -1.44 6.75 -22.08
N VAL A 654 -1.38 7.64 -23.08
CA VAL A 654 -2.48 8.48 -23.54
C VAL A 654 -2.77 8.14 -25.00
N SER A 655 -3.99 7.71 -25.32
CA SER A 655 -4.47 7.56 -26.70
C SER A 655 -5.40 8.69 -27.09
N GLY A 656 -5.54 8.94 -28.39
CA GLY A 656 -6.50 9.87 -28.97
C GLY A 656 -7.14 9.28 -30.21
N SER A 657 -8.39 9.64 -30.45
CA SER A 657 -9.25 8.93 -31.40
C SER A 657 -10.05 9.86 -32.30
N HIS A 658 -10.53 9.28 -33.39
CA HIS A 658 -11.48 9.90 -34.30
C HIS A 658 -12.86 10.15 -33.67
N ASP A 659 -13.19 9.51 -32.53
CA ASP A 659 -14.37 9.83 -31.70
C ASP A 659 -14.26 11.18 -30.97
N SER A 660 -13.17 11.93 -31.20
CA SER A 660 -12.87 13.24 -30.59
C SER A 660 -12.50 13.18 -29.11
N THR A 661 -12.19 11.99 -28.59
CA THR A 661 -11.78 11.80 -27.18
C THR A 661 -10.32 11.36 -27.04
N LEU A 662 -9.72 11.68 -25.89
CA LEU A 662 -8.47 11.09 -25.41
C LEU A 662 -8.78 10.04 -24.34
N GLN A 663 -7.88 9.08 -24.10
CA GLN A 663 -8.00 8.17 -22.97
C GLN A 663 -6.64 7.88 -22.34
N LEU A 664 -6.56 7.98 -21.01
CA LEU A 664 -5.39 7.55 -20.24
C LEU A 664 -5.48 6.07 -19.87
N TRP A 665 -4.34 5.41 -19.77
CA TRP A 665 -4.19 3.99 -19.45
C TRP A 665 -3.05 3.80 -18.48
N ASP A 666 -3.22 2.93 -17.48
CA ASP A 666 -2.09 2.41 -16.71
C ASP A 666 -1.25 1.54 -17.65
N SER A 667 0.03 1.85 -17.80
CA SER A 667 0.91 1.19 -18.77
C SER A 667 1.12 -0.30 -18.46
N LYS A 668 1.04 -0.67 -17.19
CA LYS A 668 1.33 -2.02 -16.68
C LYS A 668 0.11 -2.93 -16.74
N ILE A 669 -1.06 -2.43 -16.38
CA ILE A 669 -2.30 -3.24 -16.31
C ILE A 669 -3.29 -2.98 -17.45
N GLY A 670 -3.11 -1.93 -18.26
CA GLY A 670 -4.01 -1.60 -19.37
C GLY A 670 -5.40 -1.12 -18.95
N ALA A 671 -5.61 -0.86 -17.66
CA ALA A 671 -6.83 -0.29 -17.15
C ALA A 671 -6.96 1.18 -17.59
N ALA A 672 -8.15 1.58 -17.99
CA ALA A 672 -8.44 2.97 -18.32
C ALA A 672 -8.36 3.84 -17.05
N ILE A 673 -7.43 4.79 -17.01
CA ILE A 673 -7.35 5.79 -15.95
C ILE A 673 -8.39 6.86 -16.24
N GLY A 674 -9.43 6.95 -15.41
CA GLY A 674 -10.48 7.95 -15.53
C GLY A 674 -11.38 7.81 -16.77
N LYS A 675 -12.07 8.90 -17.12
CA LYS A 675 -12.93 8.98 -18.31
C LYS A 675 -12.13 9.11 -19.59
N ALA A 676 -12.81 8.94 -20.71
CA ALA A 676 -12.33 9.50 -21.96
C ALA A 676 -12.45 11.03 -21.84
N MET A 677 -11.39 11.78 -22.13
CA MET A 677 -11.39 13.23 -22.08
C MET A 677 -12.08 13.74 -23.33
N GLU A 678 -13.22 14.40 -23.16
CA GLU A 678 -14.02 14.98 -24.23
C GLU A 678 -13.76 16.48 -24.38
N GLY A 679 -14.04 17.02 -25.57
CA GLY A 679 -14.15 18.46 -25.79
C GLY A 679 -13.33 19.01 -26.95
N HIS A 680 -12.54 18.17 -27.64
CA HIS A 680 -12.36 18.39 -29.08
C HIS A 680 -13.69 18.09 -29.78
N THR A 681 -14.00 18.85 -30.83
CA THR A 681 -15.26 18.71 -31.61
C THR A 681 -15.09 17.93 -32.90
N SER A 682 -13.89 17.39 -33.14
CA SER A 682 -13.53 16.57 -34.28
C SER A 682 -12.36 15.65 -33.91
N SER A 683 -12.08 14.69 -34.79
CA SER A 683 -10.97 13.73 -34.69
C SER A 683 -9.65 14.35 -34.24
N ILE A 684 -9.07 13.78 -33.18
CA ILE A 684 -7.73 14.11 -32.69
C ILE A 684 -6.71 13.46 -33.62
N ASN A 685 -5.57 14.10 -33.88
CA ASN A 685 -4.50 13.55 -34.73
C ASN A 685 -3.12 13.53 -34.05
N TYR A 686 -2.92 14.33 -33.00
CA TYR A 686 -1.62 14.52 -32.36
C TYR A 686 -1.78 14.56 -30.85
N ILE A 687 -0.85 13.92 -30.14
CA ILE A 687 -0.67 14.01 -28.70
C ILE A 687 0.83 14.17 -28.42
N ALA A 688 1.19 14.98 -27.43
CA ALA A 688 2.50 15.01 -26.81
C ALA A 688 2.34 15.08 -25.28
N VAL A 689 3.25 14.45 -24.54
CA VAL A 689 3.36 14.58 -23.07
C VAL A 689 4.62 15.40 -22.76
N SER A 690 4.58 16.28 -21.77
CA SER A 690 5.73 17.08 -21.38
C SER A 690 6.83 16.24 -20.69
N PRO A 691 8.11 16.65 -20.73
CA PRO A 691 9.24 15.85 -20.20
C PRO A 691 9.22 15.60 -18.69
N ASP A 692 8.48 16.41 -17.94
CA ASP A 692 8.22 16.26 -16.50
C ASP A 692 6.95 15.43 -16.20
N GLY A 693 6.25 14.97 -17.24
CA GLY A 693 4.98 14.22 -17.14
C GLY A 693 3.74 15.08 -16.89
N THR A 694 3.92 16.34 -16.49
CA THR A 694 2.85 17.16 -15.89
C THR A 694 1.84 17.74 -16.88
N ASN A 695 2.05 17.62 -18.20
CA ASN A 695 1.16 18.17 -19.22
C ASN A 695 0.96 17.23 -20.41
N ILE A 696 -0.24 17.27 -20.99
CA ILE A 696 -0.62 16.62 -22.23
C ILE A 696 -1.10 17.70 -23.20
N ILE A 697 -0.54 17.74 -24.41
CA ILE A 697 -0.98 18.60 -25.51
C ILE A 697 -1.65 17.72 -26.55
N SER A 698 -2.85 18.07 -27.01
CA SER A 698 -3.48 17.43 -28.18
C SER A 698 -3.86 18.42 -29.26
N GLY A 699 -3.95 17.93 -30.50
CA GLY A 699 -4.41 18.71 -31.66
C GLY A 699 -5.43 17.95 -32.48
N SER A 700 -6.49 18.65 -32.88
CA SER A 700 -7.65 18.09 -33.59
C SER A 700 -7.91 18.77 -34.94
N HIS A 701 -8.65 18.06 -35.80
CA HIS A 701 -9.27 18.59 -37.02
C HIS A 701 -10.27 19.74 -36.80
N ASP A 702 -10.68 20.02 -35.56
CA ASP A 702 -11.50 21.21 -35.22
C ASP A 702 -10.72 22.54 -35.30
N ASN A 703 -9.42 22.48 -35.62
CA ASN A 703 -8.47 23.59 -35.66
C ASN A 703 -8.05 24.13 -34.29
N THR A 704 -8.31 23.38 -33.20
CA THR A 704 -7.86 23.71 -31.85
C THR A 704 -6.66 22.87 -31.43
N LEU A 705 -5.83 23.46 -30.59
CA LEU A 705 -4.83 22.79 -29.76
C LEU A 705 -5.26 23.01 -28.31
N THR A 706 -5.21 21.96 -27.50
CA THR A 706 -5.52 22.05 -26.07
C THR A 706 -4.36 21.51 -25.25
N VAL A 707 -4.09 22.17 -24.13
CA VAL A 707 -3.08 21.77 -23.15
C VAL A 707 -3.80 21.47 -21.84
N GLY A 708 -3.72 20.22 -21.37
CA GLY A 708 -4.20 19.80 -20.06
C GLY A 708 -3.03 19.44 -19.15
N PHE A 709 -3.20 19.61 -17.84
CA PHE A 709 -2.19 19.23 -16.85
C PHE A 709 -2.48 17.82 -16.30
N GLN A 710 -1.55 17.18 -15.60
CA GLN A 710 -1.63 15.80 -15.08
C GLN A 710 -2.57 15.63 -13.86
N ASP A 711 -3.51 16.57 -13.65
CA ASP A 711 -4.48 16.60 -12.54
C ASP A 711 -5.95 16.54 -13.05
N TRP A 712 -6.19 16.07 -14.28
CA TRP A 712 -7.36 16.51 -15.05
C TRP A 712 -8.42 15.43 -15.29
N GLY A 713 -9.47 15.48 -14.46
CA GLY A 713 -10.75 14.83 -14.66
C GLY A 713 -11.93 15.79 -14.94
N SER A 714 -11.76 17.12 -14.96
CA SER A 714 -12.95 18.02 -14.97
C SER A 714 -13.01 19.30 -15.81
N HIS A 715 -11.95 19.84 -16.45
CA HIS A 715 -12.13 20.94 -17.43
C HIS A 715 -11.34 20.71 -18.73
N TRP A 716 -12.03 20.77 -19.86
CA TRP A 716 -11.43 20.83 -21.20
C TRP A 716 -11.92 22.09 -21.90
N GLU A 717 -11.16 23.18 -21.81
CA GLU A 717 -11.45 24.40 -22.55
C GLU A 717 -10.69 24.40 -23.88
N GLY A 718 -11.40 24.08 -24.97
CA GLY A 718 -10.94 24.40 -26.31
C GLY A 718 -10.97 25.92 -26.51
N TYR A 719 -9.82 26.51 -26.82
CA TYR A 719 -9.68 27.95 -27.09
C TYR A 719 -10.32 28.34 -28.44
N GLY A 720 -11.66 28.39 -28.48
CA GLY A 720 -12.46 28.82 -29.62
C GLY A 720 -13.14 30.17 -29.38
N GLY A 721 -12.39 31.28 -29.50
CA GLY A 721 -12.95 32.62 -29.26
C GLY A 721 -12.10 33.76 -29.83
N SER A 722 -12.72 34.58 -30.68
CA SER A 722 -12.11 35.64 -31.52
C SER A 722 -11.48 36.84 -30.77
N HIS A 723 -10.40 36.64 -30.04
CA HIS A 723 -9.49 37.72 -29.62
C HIS A 723 -8.06 37.47 -30.15
N GLN A 724 -7.29 38.55 -30.31
CA GLN A 724 -6.02 38.52 -31.05
C GLN A 724 -5.00 37.53 -30.44
N PRO A 725 -4.28 36.76 -31.27
CA PRO A 725 -3.31 35.80 -30.77
C PRO A 725 -2.08 36.52 -30.20
N SER A 726 -1.83 36.35 -28.91
CA SER A 726 -0.48 36.47 -28.35
C SER A 726 0.38 35.33 -28.91
N GLN A 727 1.12 35.62 -29.98
CA GLN A 727 1.98 34.66 -30.67
C GLN A 727 3.10 34.14 -29.76
N LEU A 728 2.93 32.94 -29.20
CA LEU A 728 4.05 32.15 -28.69
C LEU A 728 4.73 31.43 -29.85
N TYR A 729 5.69 32.09 -30.48
CA TYR A 729 6.66 31.44 -31.36
C TYR A 729 7.60 30.57 -30.52
N CYS A 730 7.32 29.27 -30.44
CA CYS A 730 8.35 28.30 -30.06
C CYS A 730 9.03 27.78 -31.33
N SER A 731 10.22 28.29 -31.62
CA SER A 731 11.03 27.84 -32.76
C SER A 731 11.66 26.49 -32.45
N VAL A 732 11.20 25.43 -33.12
CA VAL A 732 11.92 24.14 -33.12
C VAL A 732 13.22 24.30 -33.91
N SER A 733 14.34 24.26 -33.19
CA SER A 733 15.70 24.08 -33.71
C SER A 733 16.03 22.60 -33.80
#